data_AF-A0A8S4SF41-F1
#
_entry.id   AF-A0A8S4SF41-F1
#
_cell.length_a   1.000
_cell.length_b   1.000
_cell.length_c   1.000
_cell.angle_alpha   90.00
_cell.angle_beta   90.00
_cell.angle_gamma   90.00
#
_symmetry.space_group_name_H-M   'P 1'
#
loop_
_entity.id
_entity.type
_entity.pdbx_description
1 polymer ?
#
loop_
_entity_poly.entity_id
_entity_poly.type
_entity_poly.pdbx_seq_one_letter_code
_entity_poly.pdbx_strand_id
1 'polypeptide(L)'
;MVTRLTVTIGRSSSERVIVLGDRSPTFFFKCCTYGGECGSACSGGMRVLVAALAALLARALASPHEHRARHHAPDHAPHFPVPAPPQPYRGHGEAVRYNPELDTILPRQDDHETSSKRAKYEDAESSSKRASEERFYSNHERIEELMADEPQLGPETDDPLIVRTRKGRVRGITLTAATGKQVDAWFGIPYAQKPLGDLRFRHPRPVENWGDEILNTTTLPHSCVQIIDTVFGDFPGAMMWNPNTDMQEDCLYINIVTPKPRPKNAAVMLWVFGGGFYSGTATLDVYDPKILVSEENIVYVSMQYRVASLGFLFFDTADVPGNAGLFDQLMALHWVKDNIGYFGGNPHNITLFGESAGAVSVSLHLLSPLSRNLFSQAIMQSGAATAPWAIISREESILRGMRLAEAVHCPSSRSDLGPMIDCLRKKSADELVNNEWGTLGICEFPFVPIIDGSFLDEMPRKSLVHQNFKKTNILMGSNTEEGYYFILYYLTELFPKEENVGITREQYLQAVRELNPYVNDVARQAIVFEYTDWLNTEDPIKNRNALDKMVGDYHFTCGVNEFAHRYAETGNNVYTYYYKHRSKNNPWPSWTGVMHADEINYVFGEPLNPGKNYSPEEVEFSKRLMRYWANFAKTGNPSLNSNGDMTKVHWPVHTSFGREYLSLAVNSSAVGHGLRVKQCAFWQKYLPQLMMATSKPEPPKNCTNSALISRPSYIAVCLGMFSVATVRAASFKLK
;
A
#
# COMPACT_ATOMS: atom_id res chain seq x y z
N MET A 1 25.94 -43.72 -41.18
CA MET A 1 26.81 -44.88 -41.46
C MET A 1 27.27 -45.46 -40.12
N VAL A 2 27.29 -46.80 -39.98
CA VAL A 2 28.26 -47.61 -39.17
C VAL A 2 28.42 -47.22 -37.67
N THR A 3 28.17 -48.04 -36.63
CA THR A 3 27.74 -49.45 -36.41
C THR A 3 27.23 -49.52 -34.94
N ARG A 4 26.22 -50.25 -34.45
CA ARG A 4 25.57 -51.56 -34.71
C ARG A 4 26.26 -52.80 -34.08
N LEU A 5 25.59 -53.38 -33.06
CA LEU A 5 25.60 -54.76 -32.50
C LEU A 5 24.66 -54.71 -31.26
N THR A 6 23.42 -55.23 -31.19
CA THR A 6 22.71 -56.40 -31.79
C THR A 6 23.37 -57.73 -31.36
N VAL A 7 22.72 -58.82 -30.88
CA VAL A 7 21.36 -59.44 -31.05
C VAL A 7 20.97 -60.18 -29.73
N THR A 8 19.77 -60.11 -29.13
CA THR A 8 18.46 -60.85 -29.33
C THR A 8 18.51 -62.38 -28.98
N ILE A 9 17.52 -63.03 -28.32
CA ILE A 9 16.22 -63.67 -28.76
C ILE A 9 15.46 -64.11 -27.47
N GLY A 10 14.12 -64.16 -27.33
CA GLY A 10 12.99 -63.75 -28.18
C GLY A 10 11.71 -64.62 -27.99
N ARG A 11 10.57 -64.20 -28.59
CA ARG A 11 9.31 -64.97 -28.91
C ARG A 11 8.47 -65.51 -27.71
N SER A 12 7.14 -65.69 -27.77
CA SER A 12 6.14 -65.65 -28.88
C SER A 12 4.71 -65.22 -28.47
N SER A 13 3.99 -64.68 -29.47
CA SER A 13 2.54 -64.45 -29.65
C SER A 13 1.51 -65.45 -29.07
N SER A 14 0.30 -64.95 -28.77
CA SER A 14 -0.91 -65.31 -29.53
C SER A 14 -2.07 -64.30 -29.33
N GLU A 15 -2.79 -63.99 -30.43
CA GLU A 15 -4.08 -63.28 -30.42
C GLU A 15 -5.20 -64.26 -30.81
N ARG A 16 -6.43 -64.04 -30.32
CA ARG A 16 -7.67 -64.23 -31.11
C ARG A 16 -8.87 -63.50 -30.48
N VAL A 17 -9.77 -63.04 -31.35
CA VAL A 17 -10.96 -62.19 -31.10
C VAL A 17 -12.24 -62.98 -31.41
N ILE A 18 -13.33 -62.83 -30.64
CA ILE A 18 -14.78 -62.69 -31.05
C ILE A 18 -15.57 -62.09 -29.84
N VAL A 19 -15.90 -60.79 -29.76
CA VAL A 19 -17.18 -60.06 -30.04
C VAL A 19 -18.50 -60.74 -29.54
N LEU A 20 -19.22 -60.19 -28.54
CA LEU A 20 -20.39 -59.26 -28.57
C LEU A 20 -20.85 -59.12 -27.08
N GLY A 21 -21.58 -58.13 -26.54
CA GLY A 21 -22.18 -56.82 -26.90
C GLY A 21 -22.70 -56.20 -25.56
N ASP A 22 -23.47 -55.11 -25.39
CA ASP A 22 -24.08 -54.05 -26.23
C ASP A 22 -24.40 -52.84 -25.28
N ARG A 23 -24.71 -51.65 -25.82
CA ARG A 23 -25.34 -50.44 -25.18
C ARG A 23 -24.60 -49.60 -24.13
N SER A 24 -23.99 -48.52 -24.63
CA SER A 24 -24.07 -47.17 -24.04
C SER A 24 -25.36 -46.45 -24.53
N PRO A 25 -25.75 -45.23 -24.05
CA PRO A 25 -25.05 -44.00 -24.46
C PRO A 25 -25.01 -42.82 -23.45
N THR A 26 -24.03 -41.93 -23.66
CA THR A 26 -24.01 -40.51 -23.25
C THR A 26 -24.88 -39.65 -24.16
N PHE A 27 -25.44 -38.50 -23.71
CA PHE A 27 -25.73 -37.34 -24.60
C PHE A 27 -26.03 -36.01 -23.86
N PHE A 28 -25.21 -34.99 -24.13
CA PHE A 28 -25.45 -33.54 -24.38
C PHE A 28 -26.28 -32.59 -23.48
N PHE A 29 -25.77 -31.34 -23.45
CA PHE A 29 -26.47 -30.08 -23.08
C PHE A 29 -27.56 -29.67 -24.09
N LYS A 30 -28.61 -29.01 -23.60
CA LYS A 30 -29.33 -27.95 -24.36
C LYS A 30 -30.15 -27.02 -23.43
N CYS A 31 -30.08 -25.72 -23.67
CA CYS A 31 -31.00 -24.73 -23.08
C CYS A 31 -32.28 -24.62 -23.93
N CYS A 32 -33.42 -24.29 -23.31
CA CYS A 32 -34.35 -23.23 -23.77
C CYS A 32 -35.59 -23.05 -22.84
N THR A 33 -35.66 -21.86 -22.21
CA THR A 33 -36.82 -20.95 -22.08
C THR A 33 -38.28 -21.41 -21.76
N TYR A 34 -38.84 -20.70 -20.77
CA TYR A 34 -40.21 -20.19 -20.62
C TYR A 34 -41.40 -21.09 -20.17
N GLY A 35 -42.01 -20.72 -19.04
CA GLY A 35 -43.46 -20.75 -18.82
C GLY A 35 -44.01 -21.69 -17.74
N GLY A 36 -44.78 -21.14 -16.78
CA GLY A 36 -45.87 -21.88 -16.10
C GLY A 36 -45.69 -22.29 -14.63
N GLU A 37 -46.20 -21.45 -13.74
CA GLU A 37 -46.90 -21.75 -12.46
C GLU A 37 -46.29 -22.63 -11.35
N CYS A 38 -46.39 -22.14 -10.11
CA CYS A 38 -46.03 -22.84 -8.88
C CYS A 38 -47.14 -23.81 -8.43
N GLY A 39 -46.78 -25.07 -8.14
CA GLY A 39 -47.65 -26.08 -7.53
C GLY A 39 -46.98 -26.81 -6.37
N SER A 40 -47.60 -26.76 -5.20
CA SER A 40 -47.20 -27.34 -3.91
C SER A 40 -46.64 -28.79 -3.93
N ALA A 41 -45.42 -28.99 -3.44
CA ALA A 41 -44.89 -30.31 -3.03
C ALA A 41 -43.72 -30.24 -2.03
N CYS A 42 -43.95 -29.75 -0.80
CA CYS A 42 -42.94 -29.76 0.28
C CYS A 42 -43.55 -30.13 1.65
N SER A 43 -43.91 -31.40 1.82
CA SER A 43 -44.32 -31.96 3.13
C SER A 43 -43.96 -33.45 3.25
N GLY A 44 -42.68 -33.79 3.05
CA GLY A 44 -42.19 -35.17 3.01
C GLY A 44 -40.88 -35.48 3.75
N GLY A 45 -40.24 -34.51 4.42
CA GLY A 45 -38.95 -34.72 5.11
C GLY A 45 -38.95 -34.46 6.63
N MET A 46 -39.97 -33.78 7.15
CA MET A 46 -39.92 -33.16 8.49
C MET A 46 -40.41 -34.06 9.65
N ARG A 47 -40.41 -35.38 9.47
CA ARG A 47 -40.83 -36.36 10.51
C ARG A 47 -39.75 -37.36 10.95
N VAL A 48 -38.56 -37.32 10.36
CA VAL A 48 -37.44 -38.22 10.73
C VAL A 48 -36.41 -37.54 11.64
N LEU A 49 -36.24 -36.21 11.55
CA LEU A 49 -35.26 -35.48 12.38
C LEU A 49 -35.65 -35.34 13.86
N VAL A 50 -36.94 -35.27 14.17
CA VAL A 50 -37.44 -35.02 15.54
C VAL A 50 -37.29 -36.24 16.46
N ALA A 51 -37.24 -37.45 15.90
CA ALA A 51 -37.05 -38.68 16.67
C ALA A 51 -35.59 -38.90 17.14
N ALA A 52 -34.60 -38.31 16.44
CA ALA A 52 -33.18 -38.51 16.75
C ALA A 52 -32.68 -37.62 17.92
N LEU A 53 -33.19 -36.39 18.06
CA LEU A 53 -32.75 -35.49 19.14
C LEU A 53 -33.26 -35.90 20.53
N ALA A 54 -34.39 -36.60 20.63
CA ALA A 54 -34.95 -37.02 21.91
C ALA A 54 -34.11 -38.10 22.64
N ALA A 55 -33.30 -38.87 21.90
CA ALA A 55 -32.51 -39.97 22.46
C ALA A 55 -31.12 -39.55 23.01
N LEU A 56 -30.60 -38.38 22.59
CA LEU A 56 -29.28 -37.88 22.99
C LEU A 56 -29.30 -37.05 24.28
N LEU A 57 -30.42 -36.41 24.60
CA LEU A 57 -30.60 -35.60 25.82
C LEU A 57 -30.76 -36.42 27.12
N ALA A 58 -30.95 -37.74 27.04
CA ALA A 58 -31.20 -38.62 28.19
C ALA A 58 -29.94 -39.25 28.81
N ARG A 59 -28.72 -38.87 28.38
CA ARG A 59 -27.45 -39.47 28.85
C ARG A 59 -26.44 -38.51 29.49
N ALA A 60 -26.80 -37.24 29.71
CA ALA A 60 -25.90 -36.20 30.20
C ALA A 60 -26.18 -35.71 31.64
N LEU A 61 -26.98 -36.44 32.44
CA LEU A 61 -27.37 -36.02 33.79
C LEU A 61 -27.22 -37.16 34.83
N ALA A 62 -26.01 -37.32 35.38
CA ALA A 62 -25.78 -38.08 36.63
C ALA A 62 -24.45 -37.70 37.33
N SER A 63 -24.57 -37.12 38.54
CA SER A 63 -23.58 -37.05 39.64
C SER A 63 -22.40 -36.04 39.60
N PRO A 64 -21.89 -35.61 40.80
CA PRO A 64 -21.49 -34.20 41.05
C PRO A 64 -20.16 -33.97 41.85
N HIS A 65 -19.91 -32.71 42.25
CA HIS A 65 -18.90 -32.19 43.22
C HIS A 65 -17.42 -32.19 42.77
N GLU A 66 -16.53 -31.24 43.14
CA GLU A 66 -16.65 -29.90 43.76
C GLU A 66 -15.32 -29.11 43.59
N HIS A 67 -15.36 -27.77 43.39
CA HIS A 67 -14.63 -26.74 44.19
C HIS A 67 -14.66 -25.32 43.56
N ARG A 68 -14.43 -24.30 44.40
CA ARG A 68 -14.68 -22.84 44.17
C ARG A 68 -13.41 -22.03 43.81
N ALA A 69 -13.59 -20.95 43.03
CA ALA A 69 -13.30 -19.53 43.39
C ALA A 69 -13.72 -18.60 42.22
N ARG A 70 -14.85 -17.88 42.27
CA ARG A 70 -15.03 -16.47 42.74
C ARG A 70 -14.01 -15.45 42.19
N HIS A 71 -14.49 -14.48 41.40
CA HIS A 71 -14.68 -13.08 41.83
C HIS A 71 -15.68 -12.33 40.92
N HIS A 72 -16.15 -11.14 41.36
CA HIS A 72 -17.35 -10.46 40.85
C HIS A 72 -17.08 -9.40 39.77
N ALA A 73 -18.07 -9.20 38.89
CA ALA A 73 -18.30 -7.95 38.15
C ALA A 73 -19.62 -7.31 38.62
N PRO A 74 -19.77 -5.97 38.59
CA PRO A 74 -21.04 -5.28 38.79
C PRO A 74 -21.70 -4.85 37.47
N ASP A 75 -23.00 -5.11 37.34
CA ASP A 75 -23.85 -4.48 36.32
C ASP A 75 -24.03 -2.98 36.60
N HIS A 76 -24.14 -2.16 35.54
CA HIS A 76 -25.21 -1.15 35.34
C HIS A 76 -24.98 -0.37 34.04
N ALA A 77 -26.06 -0.15 33.28
CA ALA A 77 -26.06 0.67 32.06
C ALA A 77 -27.12 1.78 32.14
N PRO A 78 -26.82 3.03 31.71
CA PRO A 78 -27.82 4.06 31.47
C PRO A 78 -28.10 4.29 29.97
N HIS A 79 -29.34 4.62 29.65
CA HIS A 79 -29.82 4.91 28.29
C HIS A 79 -29.35 6.27 27.75
N PHE A 80 -29.16 6.37 26.42
CA PHE A 80 -29.07 7.62 25.67
C PHE A 80 -30.02 7.63 24.45
N PRO A 81 -30.52 8.80 24.01
CA PRO A 81 -31.49 8.92 22.91
C PRO A 81 -30.86 8.89 21.50
N VAL A 82 -31.68 8.54 20.50
CA VAL A 82 -31.28 8.34 19.09
C VAL A 82 -31.41 9.64 18.27
N PRO A 83 -30.36 10.08 17.54
CA PRO A 83 -30.47 11.10 16.49
C PRO A 83 -31.00 10.52 15.16
N ALA A 84 -31.72 11.33 14.39
CA ALA A 84 -32.39 10.92 13.14
C ALA A 84 -31.42 10.58 11.98
N PRO A 85 -31.81 9.70 11.03
CA PRO A 85 -30.96 9.31 9.90
C PRO A 85 -30.80 10.43 8.86
N PRO A 86 -29.59 10.60 8.28
CA PRO A 86 -29.32 11.62 7.25
C PRO A 86 -29.90 11.25 5.88
N GLN A 87 -30.28 12.26 5.10
CA GLN A 87 -30.74 12.09 3.71
C GLN A 87 -29.59 11.81 2.73
N PRO A 88 -29.84 11.09 1.61
CA PRO A 88 -28.81 10.77 0.63
C PRO A 88 -28.35 12.01 -0.15
N TYR A 89 -27.08 12.38 0.00
CA TYR A 89 -26.47 13.51 -0.70
C TYR A 89 -26.31 13.20 -2.19
N ARG A 90 -27.12 13.84 -3.05
CA ARG A 90 -26.85 13.93 -4.50
C ARG A 90 -25.84 15.05 -4.74
N GLY A 91 -24.55 14.72 -4.64
CA GLY A 91 -23.49 15.60 -5.10
C GLY A 91 -23.50 15.73 -6.62
N HIS A 92 -24.11 16.80 -7.14
CA HIS A 92 -23.62 17.38 -8.40
C HIS A 92 -22.20 17.90 -8.16
N GLY A 93 -21.38 17.99 -9.23
CA GLY A 93 -19.98 18.38 -9.10
C GLY A 93 -19.81 19.76 -8.48
N GLU A 94 -19.31 19.79 -7.25
CA GLU A 94 -18.83 21.00 -6.58
C GLU A 94 -17.30 21.10 -6.75
N ALA A 95 -16.81 22.33 -6.80
CA ALA A 95 -15.42 22.63 -7.09
C ALA A 95 -14.46 22.09 -6.03
N VAL A 96 -13.20 21.92 -6.43
CA VAL A 96 -12.05 21.69 -5.53
C VAL A 96 -12.18 22.64 -4.33
N ARG A 97 -12.20 22.09 -3.11
CA ARG A 97 -12.23 22.92 -1.90
C ARG A 97 -10.95 23.75 -1.87
N TYR A 98 -11.09 25.06 -2.01
CA TYR A 98 -9.98 26.01 -1.90
C TYR A 98 -9.41 25.93 -0.47
N ASN A 99 -8.26 25.28 -0.34
CA ASN A 99 -7.45 25.30 0.88
C ASN A 99 -6.39 26.42 0.70
N PRO A 100 -6.49 27.56 1.40
CA PRO A 100 -5.54 28.66 1.25
C PRO A 100 -4.12 28.29 1.71
N GLU A 101 -3.92 27.16 2.39
CA GLU A 101 -2.57 26.65 2.68
C GLU A 101 -1.85 26.09 1.45
N LEU A 102 -2.57 25.61 0.43
CA LEU A 102 -1.96 25.14 -0.83
C LEU A 102 -1.19 26.24 -1.54
N ASP A 103 -1.68 27.48 -1.50
CA ASP A 103 -1.03 28.68 -2.06
C ASP A 103 0.30 29.03 -1.35
N THR A 104 0.57 28.43 -0.19
CA THR A 104 1.86 28.57 0.55
C THR A 104 2.83 27.41 0.31
N ILE A 105 2.34 26.28 -0.20
CA ILE A 105 3.12 25.05 -0.46
C ILE A 105 3.57 25.03 -1.92
N LEU A 106 2.68 25.45 -2.84
CA LEU A 106 2.95 25.53 -4.26
C LEU A 106 3.52 26.91 -4.59
N PRO A 107 4.74 27.02 -5.17
CA PRO A 107 5.17 28.29 -5.74
C PRO A 107 4.23 28.67 -6.89
N ARG A 108 3.84 29.95 -6.99
CA ARG A 108 3.05 30.45 -8.12
C ARG A 108 3.75 30.10 -9.42
N GLN A 109 3.10 29.29 -10.27
CA GLN A 109 3.45 29.28 -11.68
C GLN A 109 2.90 30.57 -12.28
N ASP A 110 3.76 31.36 -12.93
CA ASP A 110 3.29 32.44 -13.79
C ASP A 110 2.64 31.80 -15.02
N ASP A 111 1.31 31.69 -14.97
CA ASP A 111 0.53 31.17 -16.09
C ASP A 111 0.66 32.09 -17.30
N HIS A 112 1.23 31.58 -18.39
CA HIS A 112 1.18 32.23 -19.69
C HIS A 112 -0.28 32.30 -20.17
N GLU A 113 -0.90 33.47 -20.01
CA GLU A 113 -2.22 33.77 -20.58
C GLU A 113 -2.25 33.46 -22.09
N THR A 114 -3.00 32.42 -22.47
CA THR A 114 -3.19 32.07 -23.88
C THR A 114 -4.43 32.78 -24.45
N SER A 115 -4.16 33.80 -25.26
CA SER A 115 -4.93 34.14 -26.47
C SER A 115 -6.46 34.21 -26.35
N SER A 116 -6.99 35.34 -25.88
CA SER A 116 -8.35 35.78 -26.26
C SER A 116 -8.53 37.31 -26.19
N LYS A 117 -8.08 38.01 -27.24
CA LYS A 117 -8.66 39.26 -27.79
C LYS A 117 -7.77 39.83 -28.90
N ARG A 118 -8.09 39.52 -30.16
CA ARG A 118 -7.55 40.23 -31.33
C ARG A 118 -8.69 40.82 -32.15
N ALA A 119 -9.02 42.09 -31.90
CA ALA A 119 -9.94 42.86 -32.73
C ALA A 119 -9.65 44.36 -32.63
N LYS A 120 -9.32 44.97 -33.78
CA LYS A 120 -9.31 46.42 -34.07
C LYS A 120 -8.33 47.29 -33.28
N TYR A 121 -7.31 47.83 -33.98
CA TYR A 121 -7.38 49.17 -34.57
C TYR A 121 -6.25 49.33 -35.59
N GLU A 122 -6.53 49.99 -36.72
CA GLU A 122 -5.55 50.44 -37.71
C GLU A 122 -5.32 51.96 -37.55
N ASP A 123 -4.30 52.46 -38.26
CA ASP A 123 -3.97 53.88 -38.51
C ASP A 123 -3.50 54.78 -37.35
N ALA A 124 -2.17 54.99 -37.28
CA ALA A 124 -1.57 56.31 -37.53
C ALA A 124 -0.04 56.20 -37.70
N GLU A 125 0.53 56.98 -38.64
CA GLU A 125 1.92 56.84 -39.11
C GLU A 125 2.92 57.83 -38.46
N SER A 126 4.19 57.43 -38.46
CA SER A 126 5.41 58.28 -38.40
C SER A 126 5.46 59.52 -37.48
N SER A 127 6.00 59.39 -36.25
CA SER A 127 6.95 60.39 -35.67
C SER A 127 7.67 59.96 -34.37
N SER A 128 8.35 58.80 -34.30
CA SER A 128 9.22 58.50 -33.12
C SER A 128 10.41 57.53 -33.33
N LYS A 129 10.78 57.20 -34.57
CA LYS A 129 11.85 56.22 -34.91
C LYS A 129 13.29 56.69 -34.64
N ARG A 130 13.51 57.57 -33.66
CA ARG A 130 14.85 57.96 -33.20
C ARG A 130 14.98 58.16 -31.68
N ALA A 131 13.89 58.08 -30.94
CA ALA A 131 13.88 58.10 -29.47
C ALA A 131 13.60 56.70 -28.86
N SER A 132 13.21 55.72 -29.69
CA SER A 132 12.93 54.35 -29.28
C SER A 132 14.18 53.45 -29.21
N GLU A 133 15.21 53.71 -30.02
CA GLU A 133 16.40 52.85 -30.12
C GLU A 133 17.37 53.09 -28.95
N GLU A 134 17.70 54.35 -28.62
CA GLU A 134 18.53 54.69 -27.44
C GLU A 134 17.88 54.21 -26.12
N ARG A 135 16.53 54.26 -26.03
CA ARG A 135 15.79 53.77 -24.87
C ARG A 135 15.66 52.23 -24.83
N PHE A 136 15.95 51.54 -25.93
CA PHE A 136 16.00 50.07 -25.96
C PHE A 136 17.35 49.55 -25.45
N TYR A 137 18.46 50.16 -25.90
CA TYR A 137 19.80 49.85 -25.39
C TYR A 137 19.95 50.18 -23.89
N SER A 138 19.49 51.36 -23.46
CA SER A 138 19.50 51.75 -22.04
C SER A 138 18.66 50.85 -21.13
N ASN A 139 17.68 50.12 -21.65
CA ASN A 139 16.93 49.13 -20.88
C ASN A 139 17.57 47.73 -20.93
N HIS A 140 18.37 47.41 -21.95
CA HIS A 140 19.08 46.13 -22.01
C HIS A 140 20.27 46.11 -21.04
N GLU A 141 21.11 47.16 -21.06
CA GLU A 141 22.22 47.32 -20.09
C GLU A 141 21.70 47.35 -18.65
N ARG A 142 20.54 47.98 -18.41
CA ARG A 142 19.91 48.04 -17.08
C ARG A 142 19.25 46.73 -16.64
N ILE A 143 18.87 45.86 -17.58
CA ILE A 143 18.44 44.49 -17.27
C ILE A 143 19.67 43.60 -17.01
N GLU A 144 20.76 43.76 -17.77
CA GLU A 144 22.02 43.07 -17.50
C GLU A 144 22.63 43.48 -16.15
N GLU A 145 22.60 44.77 -15.77
CA GLU A 145 22.97 45.22 -14.41
C GLU A 145 22.03 44.67 -13.32
N LEU A 146 20.71 44.57 -13.58
CA LEU A 146 19.76 43.98 -12.62
C LEU A 146 19.85 42.46 -12.51
N MET A 147 20.44 41.77 -13.50
CA MET A 147 20.73 40.33 -13.46
C MET A 147 22.16 40.00 -13.04
N ALA A 148 23.06 40.99 -12.99
CA ALA A 148 24.45 40.83 -12.55
C ALA A 148 24.60 40.57 -11.03
N ASP A 149 23.56 40.84 -10.25
CA ASP A 149 23.56 40.73 -8.78
C ASP A 149 22.78 39.50 -8.25
N GLU A 150 22.25 38.63 -9.14
CA GLU A 150 21.72 37.33 -8.69
C GLU A 150 22.85 36.36 -8.33
N PRO A 151 22.87 35.80 -7.10
CA PRO A 151 23.93 34.87 -6.69
C PRO A 151 23.98 33.62 -7.56
N GLN A 152 25.13 33.37 -8.20
CA GLN A 152 25.31 32.21 -9.10
C GLN A 152 24.99 30.89 -8.40
N LEU A 153 23.87 30.26 -8.79
CA LEU A 153 23.43 28.96 -8.28
C LEU A 153 24.29 27.83 -8.87
N GLY A 154 24.58 26.80 -8.08
CA GLY A 154 25.49 25.72 -8.48
C GLY A 154 26.63 25.46 -7.50
N PRO A 155 27.57 24.57 -7.84
CA PRO A 155 28.84 24.43 -7.11
C PRO A 155 29.67 25.70 -7.19
N GLU A 156 30.33 26.07 -6.10
CA GLU A 156 31.37 27.12 -6.13
C GLU A 156 32.63 26.59 -6.85
N THR A 157 33.38 27.47 -7.52
CA THR A 157 34.54 27.09 -8.34
C THR A 157 35.71 26.53 -7.54
N ASP A 158 35.87 27.04 -6.31
CA ASP A 158 37.06 26.84 -5.50
C ASP A 158 36.90 25.65 -4.53
N ASP A 159 35.65 25.37 -4.11
CA ASP A 159 35.26 24.17 -3.37
C ASP A 159 33.95 23.61 -3.94
N PRO A 160 33.99 22.54 -4.76
CA PRO A 160 32.78 21.97 -5.34
C PRO A 160 31.86 21.34 -4.30
N LEU A 161 32.32 21.05 -3.07
CA LEU A 161 31.44 20.56 -1.99
C LEU A 161 30.49 21.66 -1.48
N ILE A 162 30.81 22.93 -1.70
CA ILE A 162 29.88 24.05 -1.47
C ILE A 162 28.96 24.18 -2.68
N VAL A 163 27.66 24.05 -2.45
CA VAL A 163 26.63 24.21 -3.48
C VAL A 163 25.65 25.28 -3.04
N ARG A 164 25.48 26.32 -3.88
CA ARG A 164 24.46 27.36 -3.70
C ARG A 164 23.14 26.87 -4.28
N THR A 165 22.20 26.61 -3.37
CA THR A 165 20.80 26.25 -3.66
C THR A 165 19.93 27.51 -3.69
N ARG A 166 18.66 27.40 -4.11
CA ARG A 166 17.68 28.50 -4.06
C ARG A 166 17.39 29.04 -2.65
N LYS A 167 17.82 28.34 -1.59
CA LYS A 167 17.57 28.69 -0.18
C LYS A 167 18.83 29.08 0.59
N GLY A 168 19.99 29.03 -0.05
CA GLY A 168 21.29 29.33 0.57
C GLY A 168 22.34 28.26 0.23
N ARG A 169 23.53 28.39 0.84
CA ARG A 169 24.68 27.50 0.59
C ARG A 169 24.68 26.29 1.51
N VAL A 170 25.02 25.13 0.96
CA VAL A 170 25.28 23.89 1.72
C VAL A 170 26.69 23.37 1.44
N ARG A 171 27.40 22.88 2.47
CA ARG A 171 28.70 22.21 2.33
C ARG A 171 28.56 20.70 2.59
N GLY A 172 28.90 19.91 1.59
CA GLY A 172 28.92 18.46 1.65
C GLY A 172 30.27 17.87 2.11
N ILE A 173 30.41 16.56 1.93
CA ILE A 173 31.60 15.79 2.29
C ILE A 173 31.87 14.71 1.22
N THR A 174 33.14 14.46 0.90
CA THR A 174 33.52 13.29 0.10
C THR A 174 33.59 12.05 1.00
N LEU A 175 32.93 10.98 0.57
CA LEU A 175 32.89 9.69 1.26
C LEU A 175 33.43 8.59 0.35
N THR A 176 33.84 7.48 0.97
CA THR A 176 34.30 6.28 0.26
C THR A 176 33.28 5.16 0.47
N ALA A 177 32.79 4.56 -0.62
CA ALA A 177 31.96 3.36 -0.61
C ALA A 177 32.78 2.15 -0.15
N ALA A 178 32.13 1.08 0.31
CA ALA A 178 32.83 -0.14 0.72
C ALA A 178 33.61 -0.83 -0.44
N THR A 179 33.30 -0.48 -1.69
CA THR A 179 34.04 -0.89 -2.91
C THR A 179 35.32 -0.07 -3.16
N GLY A 180 35.63 0.92 -2.32
CA GLY A 180 36.78 1.82 -2.47
C GLY A 180 36.55 3.02 -3.39
N LYS A 181 35.41 3.10 -4.08
CA LYS A 181 35.03 4.25 -4.93
C LYS A 181 34.61 5.45 -4.09
N GLN A 182 34.87 6.66 -4.58
CA GLN A 182 34.44 7.90 -3.92
C GLN A 182 33.10 8.42 -4.46
N VAL A 183 32.37 9.09 -3.59
CA VAL A 183 31.15 9.87 -3.87
C VAL A 183 31.20 11.17 -3.08
N ASP A 184 30.49 12.20 -3.52
CA ASP A 184 30.25 13.40 -2.71
C ASP A 184 28.82 13.37 -2.16
N ALA A 185 28.64 13.77 -0.90
CA ALA A 185 27.38 13.66 -0.17
C ALA A 185 27.01 14.94 0.59
N TRP A 186 25.72 15.23 0.66
CA TRP A 186 25.12 16.28 1.49
C TRP A 186 24.01 15.64 2.31
N PHE A 187 24.17 15.62 3.63
CA PHE A 187 23.22 15.02 4.56
C PHE A 187 22.55 16.11 5.41
N GLY A 188 21.25 15.99 5.63
CA GLY A 188 20.52 16.94 6.47
C GLY A 188 20.27 18.30 5.81
N ILE A 189 19.97 18.35 4.51
CA ILE A 189 19.51 19.60 3.86
C ILE A 189 18.05 19.87 4.25
N PRO A 190 17.70 20.98 4.92
CA PRO A 190 16.31 21.27 5.26
C PRO A 190 15.53 21.68 4.00
N TYR A 191 14.35 21.10 3.80
CA TYR A 191 13.46 21.45 2.70
C TYR A 191 12.18 22.18 3.16
N ALA A 192 11.80 21.99 4.42
CA ALA A 192 10.64 22.60 5.06
C ALA A 192 11.02 23.33 6.35
N GLN A 193 10.11 24.16 6.87
CA GLN A 193 10.16 24.66 8.25
C GLN A 193 9.96 23.49 9.22
N LYS A 194 10.54 23.63 10.41
CA LYS A 194 10.44 22.64 11.50
C LYS A 194 8.97 22.52 11.94
N PRO A 195 8.33 21.33 11.91
CA PRO A 195 6.90 21.18 12.18
C PRO A 195 6.57 21.17 13.68
N LEU A 196 7.11 22.15 14.41
CA LEU A 196 7.05 22.27 15.88
C LEU A 196 5.87 23.12 16.34
N GLY A 197 5.38 22.85 17.56
CA GLY A 197 4.33 23.66 18.20
C GLY A 197 3.06 23.73 17.35
N ASP A 198 2.65 24.94 16.96
CA ASP A 198 1.44 25.16 16.17
C ASP A 198 1.51 24.56 14.75
N LEU A 199 2.72 24.27 14.23
CA LEU A 199 2.92 23.57 12.96
C LEU A 199 2.78 22.05 13.08
N ARG A 200 2.69 21.48 14.29
CA ARG A 200 2.42 20.04 14.46
C ARG A 200 1.05 19.69 13.85
N PHE A 201 1.01 18.56 13.14
CA PHE A 201 -0.11 18.03 12.34
C PHE A 201 -0.52 18.85 11.10
N ARG A 202 -0.05 20.10 10.95
CA ARG A 202 -0.31 20.92 9.75
C ARG A 202 0.53 20.44 8.57
N HIS A 203 0.11 20.81 7.36
CA HIS A 203 0.96 20.68 6.17
C HIS A 203 2.26 21.49 6.35
N PRO A 204 3.40 21.03 5.80
CA PRO A 204 4.68 21.73 5.93
C PRO A 204 4.63 23.11 5.26
N ARG A 205 5.54 23.98 5.68
CA ARG A 205 5.82 25.27 5.03
C ARG A 205 7.22 25.25 4.40
N PRO A 206 7.46 25.91 3.25
CA PRO A 206 8.79 25.93 2.63
C PRO A 206 9.83 26.51 3.60
N VAL A 207 11.02 25.90 3.67
CA VAL A 207 12.12 26.42 4.50
C VAL A 207 12.44 27.89 4.16
N GLU A 208 12.81 28.67 5.16
CA GLU A 208 13.28 30.04 4.96
C GLU A 208 14.68 30.05 4.32
N ASN A 209 15.09 31.21 3.79
CA ASN A 209 16.43 31.37 3.24
C ASN A 209 17.40 31.69 4.39
N TRP A 210 18.52 30.97 4.50
CA TRP A 210 19.54 31.18 5.54
C TRP A 210 20.65 32.19 5.14
N GLY A 211 20.39 32.97 4.09
CA GLY A 211 21.23 34.08 3.65
C GLY A 211 22.62 33.64 3.21
N ASP A 212 23.63 34.34 3.72
CA ASP A 212 25.03 34.06 3.43
C ASP A 212 25.64 32.92 4.25
N GLU A 213 24.92 32.32 5.20
CA GLU A 213 25.43 31.18 5.95
C GLU A 213 25.70 29.98 5.01
N ILE A 214 26.77 29.22 5.32
CA ILE A 214 27.06 27.94 4.66
C ILE A 214 26.70 26.84 5.64
N LEU A 215 25.53 26.23 5.44
CA LEU A 215 25.06 25.13 6.27
C LEU A 215 25.96 23.90 6.04
N ASN A 216 26.59 23.39 7.10
CA ASN A 216 27.37 22.16 7.03
C ASN A 216 26.43 20.95 7.01
N THR A 217 26.30 20.30 5.86
CA THR A 217 25.41 19.18 5.61
C THR A 217 26.23 17.89 5.49
N THR A 218 26.93 17.53 6.58
CA THR A 218 27.90 16.42 6.61
C THR A 218 27.54 15.29 7.57
N THR A 219 26.45 15.46 8.33
CA THR A 219 25.92 14.52 9.33
C THR A 219 24.52 14.07 8.94
N LEU A 220 24.19 12.80 9.16
CA LEU A 220 22.84 12.29 8.95
C LEU A 220 21.83 13.05 9.83
N PRO A 221 20.64 13.43 9.31
CA PRO A 221 19.64 14.17 10.07
C PRO A 221 18.98 13.30 11.15
N HIS A 222 18.25 13.96 12.05
CA HIS A 222 17.34 13.29 12.97
C HIS A 222 16.31 12.43 12.23
N SER A 223 15.91 11.34 12.86
CA SER A 223 14.76 10.54 12.46
C SER A 223 13.48 11.22 12.97
N CYS A 224 12.36 11.09 12.26
CA CYS A 224 11.08 11.57 12.81
C CYS A 224 10.66 10.71 14.01
N VAL A 225 10.03 11.32 15.01
CA VAL A 225 9.55 10.58 16.21
C VAL A 225 8.57 9.47 15.83
N GLN A 226 8.83 8.29 16.36
CA GLN A 226 8.17 7.03 16.05
C GLN A 226 8.36 6.05 17.23
N ILE A 227 7.63 4.94 17.23
CA ILE A 227 7.92 3.85 18.18
C ILE A 227 9.22 3.14 17.79
N ILE A 228 9.93 2.60 18.79
CA ILE A 228 11.07 1.70 18.59
C ILE A 228 10.57 0.27 18.78
N ASP A 229 10.88 -0.62 17.83
CA ASP A 229 10.61 -2.05 17.99
C ASP A 229 11.58 -2.67 18.99
N THR A 230 11.05 -3.16 20.10
CA THR A 230 11.80 -3.91 21.12
C THR A 230 11.29 -5.33 21.31
N VAL A 231 10.39 -5.84 20.45
CA VAL A 231 9.69 -7.12 20.63
C VAL A 231 10.67 -8.30 20.63
N PHE A 232 11.72 -8.22 19.81
CA PHE A 232 12.80 -9.22 19.76
C PHE A 232 14.12 -8.75 20.39
N GLY A 233 14.09 -7.67 21.18
CA GLY A 233 15.29 -7.07 21.79
C GLY A 233 16.35 -6.69 20.74
N ASP A 234 17.62 -6.90 21.07
CA ASP A 234 18.78 -6.56 20.20
C ASP A 234 18.93 -7.47 18.95
N PHE A 235 17.87 -8.17 18.53
CA PHE A 235 17.92 -9.08 17.38
C PHE A 235 18.18 -8.31 16.07
N PRO A 236 19.28 -8.59 15.34
CA PRO A 236 19.69 -7.75 14.20
C PRO A 236 18.66 -7.62 13.08
N GLY A 237 17.86 -8.66 12.81
CA GLY A 237 16.82 -8.64 11.77
C GLY A 237 15.62 -7.74 12.08
N ALA A 238 15.44 -7.35 13.35
CA ALA A 238 14.48 -6.35 13.80
C ALA A 238 15.16 -4.98 13.92
N MET A 239 16.28 -4.92 14.66
CA MET A 239 17.04 -3.70 14.94
C MET A 239 17.51 -2.94 13.69
N MET A 240 17.72 -3.61 12.56
CA MET A 240 18.10 -2.95 11.30
C MET A 240 17.04 -1.98 10.74
N TRP A 241 15.80 -2.04 11.24
CA TRP A 241 14.69 -1.16 10.86
C TRP A 241 14.40 -0.05 11.87
N ASN A 242 14.99 -0.12 13.07
CA ASN A 242 14.87 0.92 14.09
C ASN A 242 15.69 2.16 13.72
N PRO A 243 15.27 3.37 14.14
CA PRO A 243 15.98 4.61 13.85
C PRO A 243 17.41 4.58 14.39
N ASN A 244 18.39 4.85 13.51
CA ASN A 244 19.82 4.90 13.82
C ASN A 244 20.35 6.33 14.06
N THR A 245 19.47 7.31 14.14
CA THR A 245 19.75 8.70 14.54
C THR A 245 18.71 9.17 15.55
N ASP A 246 19.05 10.17 16.36
CA ASP A 246 18.14 10.73 17.38
C ASP A 246 16.78 11.08 16.78
N MET A 247 15.71 10.77 17.52
CA MET A 247 14.34 11.04 17.10
C MET A 247 13.91 12.44 17.51
N GLN A 248 13.48 13.28 16.56
CA GLN A 248 12.97 14.63 16.80
C GLN A 248 11.82 14.96 15.85
N GLU A 249 10.96 15.90 16.25
CA GLU A 249 9.96 16.47 15.32
C GLU A 249 10.60 17.38 14.27
N ASP A 250 11.75 17.97 14.61
CA ASP A 250 12.65 18.61 13.65
C ASP A 250 13.39 17.54 12.84
N CYS A 251 12.68 16.96 11.86
CA CYS A 251 13.15 15.87 11.02
C CYS A 251 13.01 16.12 9.50
N LEU A 252 12.46 17.25 9.03
CA LEU A 252 12.13 17.46 7.61
C LEU A 252 13.35 17.82 6.73
N TYR A 253 14.19 16.81 6.49
CA TYR A 253 15.46 16.90 5.78
C TYR A 253 15.56 15.97 4.56
N ILE A 254 16.43 16.34 3.62
CA ILE A 254 16.85 15.56 2.45
C ILE A 254 18.33 15.21 2.53
N ASN A 255 18.68 14.05 2.00
CA ASN A 255 20.04 13.60 1.77
C ASN A 255 20.29 13.47 0.26
N ILE A 256 21.46 13.88 -0.22
CA ILE A 256 21.89 13.77 -1.63
C ILE A 256 23.24 13.08 -1.67
N VAL A 257 23.42 12.12 -2.58
CA VAL A 257 24.72 11.49 -2.85
C VAL A 257 24.95 11.41 -4.36
N THR A 258 26.09 11.94 -4.83
CA THR A 258 26.45 12.03 -6.24
C THR A 258 27.73 11.24 -6.56
N PRO A 259 27.86 10.64 -7.77
CA PRO A 259 29.10 10.02 -8.20
C PRO A 259 30.25 11.04 -8.24
N LYS A 260 31.49 10.54 -8.08
CA LYS A 260 32.70 11.33 -8.25
C LYS A 260 33.51 10.79 -9.44
N PRO A 261 33.86 11.62 -10.45
CA PRO A 261 33.55 13.05 -10.60
C PRO A 261 32.05 13.32 -10.79
N ARG A 262 31.59 14.51 -10.39
CA ARG A 262 30.18 14.91 -10.47
C ARG A 262 29.67 14.86 -11.92
N PRO A 263 28.53 14.19 -12.20
CA PRO A 263 27.90 14.21 -13.51
C PRO A 263 27.30 15.60 -13.83
N LYS A 264 26.96 15.83 -15.10
CA LYS A 264 26.30 17.09 -15.52
C LYS A 264 24.77 17.01 -15.56
N ASN A 265 24.21 15.82 -15.81
CA ASN A 265 22.78 15.63 -16.06
C ASN A 265 22.37 14.15 -15.88
N ALA A 266 22.82 13.52 -14.78
CA ALA A 266 22.54 12.10 -14.52
C ALA A 266 21.07 11.84 -14.14
N ALA A 267 20.61 10.61 -14.31
CA ALA A 267 19.30 10.21 -13.78
C ALA A 267 19.30 10.33 -12.25
N VAL A 268 18.19 10.79 -11.69
CA VAL A 268 17.98 10.97 -10.26
C VAL A 268 17.11 9.82 -9.76
N MET A 269 17.57 9.08 -8.76
CA MET A 269 16.75 8.12 -8.03
C MET A 269 16.42 8.68 -6.65
N LEU A 270 15.14 8.86 -6.37
CA LEU A 270 14.66 9.45 -5.12
C LEU A 270 13.96 8.38 -4.27
N TRP A 271 14.54 8.08 -3.12
CA TRP A 271 14.06 7.09 -2.16
C TRP A 271 13.01 7.65 -1.20
N VAL A 272 11.89 6.93 -1.07
CA VAL A 272 10.86 7.11 -0.04
C VAL A 272 10.79 5.82 0.77
N PHE A 273 11.11 5.89 2.07
CA PHE A 273 11.22 4.70 2.93
C PHE A 273 9.85 4.13 3.36
N GLY A 274 9.84 2.84 3.72
CA GLY A 274 8.68 2.07 4.19
C GLY A 274 8.30 2.29 5.65
N GLY A 275 7.86 1.24 6.37
CA GLY A 275 7.53 1.32 7.81
C GLY A 275 6.05 1.57 8.15
N GLY A 276 5.13 1.08 7.31
CA GLY A 276 3.68 1.08 7.61
C GLY A 276 3.04 2.46 7.86
N PHE A 277 3.70 3.54 7.44
CA PHE A 277 3.39 4.94 7.80
C PHE A 277 3.55 5.31 9.28
N TYR A 278 3.98 4.41 10.17
CA TYR A 278 4.17 4.69 11.60
C TYR A 278 5.64 4.71 12.04
N SER A 279 6.55 4.18 11.22
CA SER A 279 7.99 4.11 11.48
C SER A 279 8.81 4.27 10.19
N GLY A 280 10.13 4.16 10.31
CA GLY A 280 11.10 4.25 9.23
C GLY A 280 11.89 5.57 9.25
N THR A 281 13.03 5.57 8.58
CA THR A 281 13.89 6.75 8.42
C THR A 281 14.77 6.60 7.18
N ALA A 282 15.10 7.71 6.53
CA ALA A 282 15.97 7.76 5.36
C ALA A 282 17.46 7.52 5.67
N THR A 283 17.81 7.30 6.94
CA THR A 283 19.19 7.20 7.44
C THR A 283 19.69 5.77 7.70
N LEU A 284 18.83 4.75 7.61
CA LEU A 284 19.19 3.36 7.90
C LEU A 284 20.36 2.85 7.04
N ASP A 285 21.25 2.05 7.63
CA ASP A 285 22.43 1.49 6.95
C ASP A 285 22.06 0.63 5.71
N VAL A 286 20.89 0.00 5.72
CA VAL A 286 20.37 -0.78 4.57
C VAL A 286 19.97 0.10 3.37
N TYR A 287 19.79 1.41 3.58
CA TYR A 287 19.56 2.42 2.54
C TYR A 287 20.83 3.18 2.15
N ASP A 288 22.03 2.71 2.54
CA ASP A 288 23.31 3.35 2.19
C ASP A 288 23.51 3.39 0.65
N PRO A 289 23.45 4.58 0.02
CA PRO A 289 23.44 4.68 -1.43
C PRO A 289 24.84 4.68 -2.04
N LYS A 290 25.92 4.71 -1.23
CA LYS A 290 27.28 4.94 -1.73
C LYS A 290 27.70 3.92 -2.79
N ILE A 291 27.28 2.66 -2.64
CA ILE A 291 27.56 1.59 -3.60
C ILE A 291 26.72 1.78 -4.87
N LEU A 292 25.39 1.84 -4.75
CA LEU A 292 24.48 2.09 -5.88
C LEU A 292 24.91 3.31 -6.73
N VAL A 293 25.20 4.45 -6.09
CA VAL A 293 25.65 5.69 -6.75
C VAL A 293 26.96 5.49 -7.53
N SER A 294 27.97 4.87 -6.92
CA SER A 294 29.32 4.74 -7.51
C SER A 294 29.47 3.56 -8.48
N GLU A 295 28.60 2.56 -8.43
CA GLU A 295 28.52 1.49 -9.42
C GLU A 295 27.66 1.88 -10.62
N GLU A 296 26.55 2.61 -10.41
CA GLU A 296 25.58 2.88 -11.46
C GLU A 296 25.58 4.31 -12.02
N ASN A 297 26.37 5.23 -11.46
CA ASN A 297 26.51 6.60 -11.97
C ASN A 297 25.15 7.33 -12.08
N ILE A 298 24.38 7.29 -10.99
CA ILE A 298 23.11 8.00 -10.78
C ILE A 298 23.27 8.99 -9.62
N VAL A 299 22.46 10.04 -9.57
CA VAL A 299 22.35 10.88 -8.38
C VAL A 299 21.27 10.27 -7.49
N TYR A 300 21.62 9.95 -6.24
CA TYR A 300 20.67 9.47 -5.25
C TYR A 300 20.17 10.63 -4.39
N VAL A 301 18.89 10.57 -4.05
CA VAL A 301 18.24 11.43 -3.07
C VAL A 301 17.43 10.56 -2.11
N SER A 302 17.40 10.89 -0.82
CA SER A 302 16.37 10.37 0.10
C SER A 302 15.76 11.51 0.92
N MET A 303 14.50 11.33 1.32
CA MET A 303 13.74 12.32 2.08
C MET A 303 13.22 11.74 3.40
N GLN A 304 13.27 12.55 4.46
CA GLN A 304 12.47 12.35 5.65
C GLN A 304 11.05 12.85 5.43
N TYR A 305 10.04 12.21 6.02
CA TYR A 305 8.66 12.67 6.08
C TYR A 305 8.05 12.28 7.44
N ARG A 306 7.09 13.06 7.97
CA ARG A 306 6.45 12.70 9.24
C ARG A 306 5.65 11.42 9.11
N VAL A 307 5.83 10.55 10.09
CA VAL A 307 5.13 9.27 10.26
C VAL A 307 4.14 9.36 11.44
N ALA A 308 3.40 8.27 11.67
CA ALA A 308 2.50 8.09 12.81
C ALA A 308 1.40 9.17 12.86
N SER A 309 0.80 9.41 14.03
CA SER A 309 -0.16 10.51 14.23
C SER A 309 0.43 11.88 13.85
N LEU A 310 1.73 12.09 14.04
CA LEU A 310 2.42 13.35 13.72
C LEU A 310 2.35 13.70 12.22
N GLY A 311 2.31 12.68 11.34
CA GLY A 311 2.17 12.83 9.89
C GLY A 311 0.75 12.57 9.34
N PHE A 312 -0.09 11.82 10.04
CA PHE A 312 -1.34 11.27 9.48
C PHE A 312 -2.60 11.45 10.35
N LEU A 313 -2.54 12.21 11.45
CA LEU A 313 -3.74 12.60 12.22
C LEU A 313 -4.68 13.49 11.38
N PHE A 314 -5.99 13.26 11.49
CA PHE A 314 -7.02 13.94 10.70
C PHE A 314 -8.26 14.24 11.55
N PHE A 315 -8.74 15.50 11.52
CA PHE A 315 -9.99 15.91 12.17
C PHE A 315 -10.96 16.69 11.27
N ASP A 316 -10.74 16.71 9.95
CA ASP A 316 -11.49 17.53 8.99
C ASP A 316 -11.51 19.03 9.35
N THR A 317 -10.37 19.52 9.86
CA THR A 317 -10.13 20.94 10.15
C THR A 317 -8.93 21.43 9.32
N ALA A 318 -8.85 22.74 9.07
CA ALA A 318 -7.68 23.33 8.37
C ALA A 318 -6.36 23.09 9.15
N ASP A 319 -6.47 23.02 10.48
CA ASP A 319 -5.36 22.88 11.43
C ASP A 319 -4.86 21.43 11.59
N VAL A 320 -5.70 20.44 11.30
CA VAL A 320 -5.38 19.01 11.28
C VAL A 320 -6.06 18.35 10.06
N PRO A 321 -5.56 18.66 8.84
CA PRO A 321 -6.20 18.32 7.57
C PRO A 321 -5.90 16.89 7.08
N GLY A 322 -5.05 16.14 7.80
CA GLY A 322 -4.54 14.84 7.37
C GLY A 322 -3.47 14.92 6.28
N ASN A 323 -2.91 13.77 5.93
CA ASN A 323 -1.90 13.61 4.87
C ASN A 323 -0.62 14.47 5.02
N ALA A 324 -0.33 15.03 6.19
CA ALA A 324 0.84 15.91 6.39
C ALA A 324 2.16 15.25 5.95
N GLY A 325 2.34 13.95 6.22
CA GLY A 325 3.49 13.17 5.72
C GLY A 325 3.57 13.04 4.19
N LEU A 326 2.44 13.06 3.46
CA LEU A 326 2.45 13.10 1.97
C LEU A 326 2.74 14.51 1.45
N PHE A 327 2.33 15.55 2.17
CA PHE A 327 2.71 16.93 1.84
C PHE A 327 4.18 17.24 2.16
N ASP A 328 4.76 16.59 3.17
CA ASP A 328 6.21 16.56 3.43
C ASP A 328 6.95 16.01 2.20
N GLN A 329 6.54 14.83 1.71
CA GLN A 329 7.09 14.22 0.50
C GLN A 329 6.89 15.09 -0.75
N LEU A 330 5.72 15.73 -0.90
CA LEU A 330 5.45 16.69 -1.98
C LEU A 330 6.40 17.90 -1.94
N MET A 331 6.64 18.48 -0.76
CA MET A 331 7.53 19.62 -0.60
C MET A 331 8.99 19.24 -0.87
N ALA A 332 9.41 18.06 -0.44
CA ALA A 332 10.71 17.50 -0.77
C ALA A 332 10.86 17.26 -2.29
N LEU A 333 9.81 16.79 -2.98
CA LEU A 333 9.79 16.67 -4.44
C LEU A 333 9.94 18.02 -5.15
N HIS A 334 9.25 19.07 -4.69
CA HIS A 334 9.46 20.43 -5.20
C HIS A 334 10.91 20.90 -4.99
N TRP A 335 11.45 20.71 -3.79
CA TRP A 335 12.84 21.08 -3.48
C TRP A 335 13.83 20.39 -4.42
N VAL A 336 13.67 19.08 -4.68
CA VAL A 336 14.53 18.32 -5.59
C VAL A 336 14.37 18.81 -7.03
N LYS A 337 13.13 19.02 -7.49
CA LYS A 337 12.85 19.54 -8.83
C LYS A 337 13.57 20.86 -9.11
N ASP A 338 13.62 21.72 -8.10
CA ASP A 338 14.20 23.06 -8.17
C ASP A 338 15.73 23.11 -8.04
N ASN A 339 16.35 22.13 -7.35
CA ASN A 339 17.76 22.23 -6.93
C ASN A 339 18.67 21.10 -7.43
N ILE A 340 18.14 19.94 -7.86
CA ILE A 340 18.99 18.76 -8.13
C ILE A 340 19.99 18.93 -9.29
N GLY A 341 19.71 19.88 -10.20
CA GLY A 341 20.65 20.31 -11.26
C GLY A 341 22.01 20.77 -10.71
N TYR A 342 22.03 21.46 -9.57
CA TYR A 342 23.25 21.97 -8.93
C TYR A 342 24.13 20.85 -8.36
N PHE A 343 23.54 19.67 -8.13
CA PHE A 343 24.23 18.46 -7.67
C PHE A 343 24.55 17.49 -8.82
N GLY A 344 24.29 17.88 -10.09
CA GLY A 344 24.59 17.08 -11.28
C GLY A 344 23.49 16.14 -11.76
N GLY A 345 22.31 16.20 -11.12
CA GLY A 345 21.14 15.39 -11.47
C GLY A 345 20.23 16.10 -12.49
N ASN A 346 19.48 15.32 -13.26
CA ASN A 346 18.54 15.81 -14.25
C ASN A 346 17.14 16.03 -13.62
N PRO A 347 16.64 17.28 -13.48
CA PRO A 347 15.31 17.55 -12.93
C PRO A 347 14.17 17.06 -13.84
N HIS A 348 14.45 16.66 -15.08
CA HIS A 348 13.50 16.03 -16.01
C HIS A 348 13.67 14.50 -16.11
N ASN A 349 14.58 13.90 -15.34
CA ASN A 349 14.71 12.44 -15.22
C ASN A 349 14.84 12.00 -13.75
N ILE A 350 13.76 12.26 -12.99
CA ILE A 350 13.62 11.85 -11.58
C ILE A 350 12.78 10.59 -11.54
N THR A 351 13.33 9.52 -10.99
CA THR A 351 12.59 8.28 -10.70
C THR A 351 12.33 8.20 -9.21
N LEU A 352 11.05 8.23 -8.84
CA LEU A 352 10.62 7.90 -7.49
C LEU A 352 10.79 6.41 -7.26
N PHE A 353 11.38 5.99 -6.15
CA PHE A 353 11.38 4.60 -5.71
C PHE A 353 11.16 4.47 -4.22
N GLY A 354 10.47 3.41 -3.81
CA GLY A 354 10.16 3.14 -2.41
C GLY A 354 9.70 1.71 -2.23
N GLU A 355 9.70 1.26 -0.98
CA GLU A 355 9.28 -0.07 -0.55
C GLU A 355 8.18 0.04 0.50
N SER A 356 7.27 -0.94 0.58
CA SER A 356 6.16 -0.99 1.54
C SER A 356 5.32 0.31 1.53
N ALA A 357 5.20 1.02 2.65
CA ALA A 357 4.53 2.33 2.75
C ALA A 357 5.17 3.42 1.86
N GLY A 358 6.46 3.30 1.56
CA GLY A 358 7.15 4.12 0.57
C GLY A 358 6.70 3.79 -0.87
N ALA A 359 6.51 2.52 -1.20
CA ALA A 359 5.93 2.11 -2.48
C ALA A 359 4.47 2.57 -2.62
N VAL A 360 3.68 2.50 -1.54
CA VAL A 360 2.36 3.13 -1.47
C VAL A 360 2.48 4.63 -1.74
N SER A 361 3.34 5.35 -1.03
CA SER A 361 3.58 6.80 -1.22
C SER A 361 3.91 7.15 -2.68
N VAL A 362 4.85 6.44 -3.31
CA VAL A 362 5.20 6.59 -4.74
C VAL A 362 3.97 6.38 -5.63
N SER A 363 3.17 5.35 -5.34
CA SER A 363 1.94 5.09 -6.11
C SER A 363 0.86 6.16 -5.87
N LEU A 364 0.75 6.75 -4.67
CA LEU A 364 -0.15 7.89 -4.42
C LEU A 364 0.34 9.15 -5.15
N HIS A 365 1.66 9.36 -5.26
CA HIS A 365 2.23 10.44 -6.05
C HIS A 365 1.99 10.32 -7.57
N LEU A 366 1.79 9.10 -8.09
CA LEU A 366 1.33 8.86 -9.47
C LEU A 366 -0.13 9.28 -9.69
N LEU A 367 -0.97 9.18 -8.65
CA LEU A 367 -2.39 9.52 -8.71
C LEU A 367 -2.62 11.02 -8.47
N SER A 368 -1.95 11.59 -7.47
CA SER A 368 -2.18 12.97 -7.02
C SER A 368 -1.94 13.99 -8.15
N PRO A 369 -2.88 14.93 -8.38
CA PRO A 369 -2.69 16.00 -9.35
C PRO A 369 -1.55 16.94 -8.99
N LEU A 370 -1.19 17.04 -7.70
CA LEU A 370 -0.15 17.94 -7.19
C LEU A 370 1.27 17.46 -7.55
N SER A 371 1.55 16.16 -7.40
CA SER A 371 2.91 15.61 -7.60
C SER A 371 3.19 15.02 -8.98
N ARG A 372 2.17 14.67 -9.77
CA ARG A 372 2.34 13.90 -11.03
C ARG A 372 3.25 14.55 -12.08
N ASN A 373 3.54 15.85 -11.96
CA ASN A 373 4.43 16.60 -12.86
C ASN A 373 5.86 16.81 -12.30
N LEU A 374 6.13 16.44 -11.05
CA LEU A 374 7.43 16.68 -10.39
C LEU A 374 8.47 15.61 -10.68
N PHE A 375 8.06 14.42 -11.09
CA PHE A 375 8.93 13.29 -11.39
C PHE A 375 8.63 12.68 -12.76
N SER A 376 9.47 11.77 -13.21
CA SER A 376 9.46 11.17 -14.55
C SER A 376 8.86 9.76 -14.51
N GLN A 377 9.40 8.87 -13.69
CA GLN A 377 9.05 7.43 -13.61
C GLN A 377 8.96 6.95 -12.16
N ALA A 378 8.42 5.75 -11.95
CA ALA A 378 8.21 5.21 -10.60
C ALA A 378 8.60 3.73 -10.47
N ILE A 379 9.21 3.39 -9.34
CA ILE A 379 9.47 2.02 -8.89
C ILE A 379 8.72 1.79 -7.56
N MET A 380 7.98 0.70 -7.45
CA MET A 380 7.13 0.39 -6.29
C MET A 380 7.42 -1.04 -5.81
N GLN A 381 8.20 -1.17 -4.75
CA GLN A 381 8.59 -2.46 -4.19
C GLN A 381 7.59 -2.91 -3.13
N SER A 382 6.95 -4.06 -3.32
CA SER A 382 6.08 -4.71 -2.32
C SER A 382 4.94 -3.83 -1.75
N GLY A 383 4.46 -2.82 -2.49
CA GLY A 383 3.36 -1.96 -2.06
C GLY A 383 2.68 -1.20 -3.20
N ALA A 384 1.41 -0.84 -3.01
CA ALA A 384 0.61 -0.04 -3.94
C ALA A 384 -0.62 0.56 -3.24
N ALA A 385 -1.12 1.70 -3.74
CA ALA A 385 -2.29 2.44 -3.24
C ALA A 385 -3.62 1.64 -3.24
N THR A 386 -3.64 0.46 -3.84
CA THR A 386 -4.73 -0.50 -3.87
C THR A 386 -4.72 -1.50 -2.71
N ALA A 387 -3.65 -1.52 -1.89
CA ALA A 387 -3.55 -2.34 -0.69
C ALA A 387 -4.58 -1.91 0.38
N PRO A 388 -5.14 -2.85 1.17
CA PRO A 388 -6.21 -2.56 2.12
C PRO A 388 -5.80 -1.62 3.27
N TRP A 389 -4.50 -1.56 3.58
CA TRP A 389 -3.91 -0.75 4.65
C TRP A 389 -3.39 0.62 4.18
N ALA A 390 -3.37 0.87 2.86
CA ALA A 390 -2.79 2.07 2.29
C ALA A 390 -3.58 3.36 2.57
N ILE A 391 -4.90 3.24 2.74
CA ILE A 391 -5.83 4.37 2.95
C ILE A 391 -6.96 3.95 3.89
N ILE A 392 -7.28 4.79 4.88
CA ILE A 392 -8.48 4.65 5.72
C ILE A 392 -9.56 5.67 5.35
N SER A 393 -10.79 5.42 5.82
CA SER A 393 -11.87 6.40 5.66
C SER A 393 -11.67 7.62 6.56
N ARG A 394 -12.12 8.79 6.11
CA ARG A 394 -12.11 10.04 6.90
C ARG A 394 -12.74 9.87 8.28
N GLU A 395 -13.86 9.14 8.35
CA GLU A 395 -14.60 8.89 9.60
C GLU A 395 -13.80 8.01 10.57
N GLU A 396 -13.24 6.88 10.10
CA GLU A 396 -12.41 6.03 10.97
C GLU A 396 -11.13 6.75 11.41
N SER A 397 -10.55 7.62 10.56
CA SER A 397 -9.39 8.44 10.94
C SER A 397 -9.72 9.44 12.06
N ILE A 398 -10.88 10.12 12.00
CA ILE A 398 -11.39 10.96 13.10
C ILE A 398 -11.56 10.13 14.37
N LEU A 399 -12.18 8.95 14.28
CA LEU A 399 -12.41 8.08 15.44
C LEU A 399 -11.09 7.60 16.07
N ARG A 400 -10.07 7.28 15.26
CA ARG A 400 -8.73 6.92 15.77
C ARG A 400 -8.03 8.11 16.43
N GLY A 401 -8.17 9.31 15.87
CA GLY A 401 -7.69 10.54 16.50
C GLY A 401 -8.36 10.81 17.86
N MET A 402 -9.67 10.56 17.97
CA MET A 402 -10.41 10.66 19.23
C MET A 402 -9.98 9.60 20.27
N ARG A 403 -9.73 8.36 19.84
CA ARG A 403 -9.18 7.29 20.70
C ARG A 403 -7.77 7.63 21.21
N LEU A 404 -6.91 8.18 20.36
CA LEU A 404 -5.58 8.67 20.78
C LEU A 404 -5.71 9.81 21.81
N ALA A 405 -6.60 10.78 21.57
CA ALA A 405 -6.87 11.86 22.52
C ALA A 405 -7.33 11.34 23.88
N GLU A 406 -8.23 10.34 23.90
CA GLU A 406 -8.67 9.68 25.14
C GLU A 406 -7.50 8.96 25.85
N ALA A 407 -6.69 8.20 25.10
CA ALA A 407 -5.54 7.46 25.63
C ALA A 407 -4.50 8.38 26.29
N VAL A 408 -4.23 9.55 25.72
CA VAL A 408 -3.34 10.57 26.31
C VAL A 408 -4.07 11.56 27.22
N HIS A 409 -5.31 11.29 27.65
CA HIS A 409 -6.07 12.12 28.59
C HIS A 409 -6.33 13.57 28.13
N CYS A 410 -6.49 13.77 26.82
CA CYS A 410 -7.02 14.99 26.22
C CYS A 410 -8.56 14.93 26.09
N PRO A 411 -9.23 16.09 25.88
CA PRO A 411 -10.64 16.08 25.47
C PRO A 411 -10.82 15.22 24.22
N SER A 412 -11.76 14.28 24.24
CA SER A 412 -11.99 13.31 23.15
C SER A 412 -13.38 13.40 22.51
N SER A 413 -14.17 14.43 22.86
CA SER A 413 -15.50 14.66 22.26
C SER A 413 -15.38 15.28 20.88
N ARG A 414 -16.22 14.83 19.94
CA ARG A 414 -16.35 15.42 18.60
C ARG A 414 -16.92 16.85 18.61
N SER A 415 -17.56 17.27 19.70
CA SER A 415 -17.96 18.69 19.89
C SER A 415 -16.77 19.61 20.17
N ASP A 416 -15.66 19.07 20.67
CA ASP A 416 -14.60 19.84 21.33
C ASP A 416 -13.27 19.75 20.55
N LEU A 417 -13.36 19.72 19.21
CA LEU A 417 -12.20 19.52 18.33
C LEU A 417 -11.05 20.51 18.59
N GLY A 418 -11.35 21.79 18.83
CA GLY A 418 -10.35 22.81 19.15
C GLY A 418 -9.55 22.46 20.42
N PRO A 419 -10.22 22.37 21.60
CA PRO A 419 -9.59 21.93 22.84
C PRO A 419 -8.87 20.57 22.76
N MET A 420 -9.37 19.62 21.97
CA MET A 420 -8.71 18.34 21.70
C MET A 420 -7.37 18.56 20.96
N ILE A 421 -7.38 19.29 19.85
CA ILE A 421 -6.19 19.59 19.03
C ILE A 421 -5.15 20.39 19.85
N ASP A 422 -5.59 21.41 20.58
CA ASP A 422 -4.73 22.23 21.45
C ASP A 422 -4.08 21.42 22.57
N CYS A 423 -4.75 20.38 23.06
CA CYS A 423 -4.20 19.44 24.04
C CYS A 423 -3.17 18.50 23.37
N LEU A 424 -3.51 17.90 22.23
CA LEU A 424 -2.62 17.00 21.48
C LEU A 424 -1.32 17.70 21.01
N ARG A 425 -1.37 19.00 20.67
CA ARG A 425 -0.16 19.79 20.36
C ARG A 425 0.76 20.03 21.56
N LYS A 426 0.25 19.95 22.79
CA LYS A 426 1.03 20.15 24.03
C LYS A 426 1.62 18.87 24.61
N LYS A 427 1.22 17.71 24.11
CA LYS A 427 1.77 16.40 24.47
C LYS A 427 3.20 16.25 23.96
N SER A 428 4.01 15.39 24.58
CA SER A 428 5.28 15.02 23.95
C SER A 428 5.00 14.16 22.71
N ALA A 429 5.88 14.24 21.71
CA ALA A 429 5.74 13.43 20.51
C ALA A 429 5.81 11.92 20.84
N ASP A 430 6.67 11.54 21.79
CA ASP A 430 6.78 10.17 22.31
C ASP A 430 5.50 9.69 23.00
N GLU A 431 4.83 10.54 23.80
CA GLU A 431 3.57 10.18 24.45
C GLU A 431 2.46 9.91 23.42
N LEU A 432 2.46 10.64 22.30
CA LEU A 432 1.51 10.40 21.20
C LEU A 432 1.81 9.05 20.52
N VAL A 433 3.02 8.84 19.98
CA VAL A 433 3.32 7.65 19.15
C VAL A 433 3.23 6.33 19.94
N ASN A 434 3.55 6.35 21.24
CA ASN A 434 3.43 5.16 22.09
C ASN A 434 1.99 4.82 22.50
N ASN A 435 1.00 5.69 22.25
CA ASN A 435 -0.42 5.47 22.60
C ASN A 435 -1.35 5.32 21.37
N GLU A 436 -0.80 5.10 20.18
CA GLU A 436 -1.58 4.94 18.94
C GLU A 436 -2.21 3.55 18.77
N TRP A 437 -1.60 2.52 19.36
CA TRP A 437 -1.91 1.12 19.12
C TRP A 437 -3.00 0.60 20.07
N GLY A 438 -4.24 0.63 19.59
CA GLY A 438 -5.39 -0.04 20.21
C GLY A 438 -5.64 -1.44 19.63
N THR A 439 -6.88 -1.92 19.74
CA THR A 439 -7.30 -3.20 19.12
C THR A 439 -7.43 -3.05 17.61
N LEU A 440 -6.42 -3.53 16.87
CA LEU A 440 -6.33 -3.49 15.40
C LEU A 440 -6.04 -4.90 14.84
N GLY A 441 -6.41 -5.13 13.57
CA GLY A 441 -6.08 -6.35 12.84
C GLY A 441 -4.61 -6.42 12.41
N ILE A 442 -4.19 -7.58 11.90
CA ILE A 442 -2.88 -7.71 11.24
C ILE A 442 -2.78 -6.75 10.05
N CYS A 443 -1.62 -6.10 9.90
CA CYS A 443 -1.36 -5.10 8.87
C CYS A 443 -2.39 -3.95 8.85
N GLU A 444 -2.99 -3.58 9.99
CA GLU A 444 -3.80 -2.37 10.12
C GLU A 444 -3.07 -1.32 10.95
N PHE A 445 -2.46 -0.35 10.28
CA PHE A 445 -1.69 0.70 10.95
C PHE A 445 -2.63 1.83 11.45
N PRO A 446 -2.39 2.45 12.63
CA PRO A 446 -3.33 3.39 13.23
C PRO A 446 -3.58 4.65 12.38
N PHE A 447 -2.52 5.35 11.97
CA PHE A 447 -2.58 6.60 11.22
C PHE A 447 -1.89 6.43 9.87
N VAL A 448 -2.68 6.51 8.80
CA VAL A 448 -2.27 6.31 7.40
C VAL A 448 -3.00 7.33 6.51
N PRO A 449 -2.64 7.47 5.22
CA PRO A 449 -3.31 8.39 4.31
C PRO A 449 -4.85 8.30 4.27
N ILE A 450 -5.48 9.42 3.95
CA ILE A 450 -6.92 9.57 3.74
C ILE A 450 -7.22 10.27 2.40
N ILE A 451 -8.47 10.20 1.94
CA ILE A 451 -8.95 11.03 0.82
C ILE A 451 -9.31 12.41 1.40
N ASP A 452 -8.40 13.37 1.27
CA ASP A 452 -8.51 14.72 1.83
C ASP A 452 -9.37 15.66 0.98
N GLY A 453 -9.36 15.46 -0.35
CA GLY A 453 -9.90 16.39 -1.34
C GLY A 453 -8.88 17.42 -1.83
N SER A 454 -7.58 17.22 -1.57
CA SER A 454 -6.49 18.11 -1.98
C SER A 454 -5.33 17.33 -2.59
N PHE A 455 -4.68 16.44 -1.83
CA PHE A 455 -3.70 15.50 -2.35
C PHE A 455 -4.36 14.39 -3.18
N LEU A 456 -5.52 13.89 -2.72
CA LEU A 456 -6.37 12.93 -3.43
C LEU A 456 -7.83 13.38 -3.38
N ASP A 457 -8.47 13.50 -4.55
CA ASP A 457 -9.89 13.80 -4.72
C ASP A 457 -10.78 12.55 -4.78
N GLU A 458 -10.21 11.39 -5.09
CA GLU A 458 -10.92 10.11 -5.16
C GLU A 458 -10.10 8.91 -4.67
N MET A 459 -10.78 7.78 -4.41
CA MET A 459 -10.13 6.53 -4.02
C MET A 459 -9.22 5.98 -5.15
N PRO A 460 -8.02 5.44 -4.86
CA PRO A 460 -7.09 4.91 -5.85
C PRO A 460 -7.67 3.94 -6.88
N ARG A 461 -8.54 3.02 -6.46
CA ARG A 461 -9.26 2.12 -7.38
C ARG A 461 -10.15 2.86 -8.38
N LYS A 462 -10.71 4.01 -8.01
CA LYS A 462 -11.46 4.88 -8.93
C LYS A 462 -10.50 5.63 -9.87
N SER A 463 -9.43 6.24 -9.36
CA SER A 463 -8.40 6.90 -10.19
C SER A 463 -7.87 5.98 -11.28
N LEU A 464 -7.59 4.71 -10.94
CA LEU A 464 -7.15 3.70 -11.90
C LEU A 464 -8.21 3.38 -12.96
N VAL A 465 -9.51 3.30 -12.60
CA VAL A 465 -10.62 3.04 -13.53
C VAL A 465 -10.92 4.26 -14.41
N HIS A 466 -10.93 5.47 -13.84
CA HIS A 466 -11.10 6.73 -14.55
C HIS A 466 -9.85 7.15 -15.33
N GLN A 467 -8.76 6.41 -15.19
CA GLN A 467 -7.45 6.68 -15.79
C GLN A 467 -6.82 8.03 -15.35
N ASN A 468 -7.27 8.60 -14.23
CA ASN A 468 -6.78 9.84 -13.62
C ASN A 468 -5.47 9.58 -12.86
N PHE A 469 -4.38 9.43 -13.61
CA PHE A 469 -3.03 9.17 -13.08
C PHE A 469 -1.94 9.49 -14.09
N LYS A 470 -0.71 9.68 -13.62
CA LYS A 470 0.48 9.94 -14.45
C LYS A 470 0.73 8.82 -15.46
N LYS A 471 0.65 9.12 -16.75
CA LYS A 471 1.06 8.20 -17.81
C LYS A 471 2.58 8.20 -17.90
N THR A 472 3.20 7.10 -17.48
CA THR A 472 4.64 6.89 -17.50
C THR A 472 4.96 5.40 -17.30
N ASN A 473 6.23 5.03 -17.52
CA ASN A 473 6.73 3.69 -17.26
C ASN A 473 6.80 3.43 -15.74
N ILE A 474 6.49 2.20 -15.33
CA ILE A 474 6.60 1.76 -13.94
C ILE A 474 7.33 0.42 -13.81
N LEU A 475 8.07 0.23 -12.72
CA LEU A 475 8.63 -1.07 -12.30
C LEU A 475 8.06 -1.42 -10.93
N MET A 476 7.59 -2.64 -10.71
CA MET A 476 7.06 -3.04 -9.40
C MET A 476 7.13 -4.55 -9.16
N GLY A 477 6.90 -5.00 -7.93
CA GLY A 477 6.91 -6.44 -7.66
C GLY A 477 6.60 -6.79 -6.22
N SER A 478 6.82 -8.06 -5.90
CA SER A 478 6.58 -8.64 -4.58
C SER A 478 7.59 -9.73 -4.28
N ASN A 479 7.78 -10.04 -3.00
CA ASN A 479 8.62 -11.11 -2.48
C ASN A 479 7.79 -12.39 -2.30
N THR A 480 8.42 -13.54 -2.08
CA THR A 480 7.66 -14.81 -1.98
C THR A 480 6.87 -14.94 -0.69
N GLU A 481 7.36 -14.44 0.45
CA GLU A 481 6.80 -14.59 1.80
C GLU A 481 6.52 -13.23 2.49
N GLU A 482 5.77 -12.36 1.80
CA GLU A 482 5.36 -11.03 2.31
C GLU A 482 4.62 -11.07 3.65
N GLY A 483 3.97 -12.19 4.01
CA GLY A 483 3.12 -12.28 5.18
C GLY A 483 3.87 -12.57 6.48
N TYR A 484 4.97 -13.33 6.43
CA TYR A 484 5.60 -13.86 7.66
C TYR A 484 6.11 -12.81 8.63
N TYR A 485 6.67 -11.69 8.14
CA TYR A 485 7.12 -10.60 9.02
C TYR A 485 5.98 -10.14 9.93
N PHE A 486 4.83 -9.80 9.36
CA PHE A 486 3.68 -9.31 10.12
C PHE A 486 3.05 -10.37 11.02
N ILE A 487 3.06 -11.64 10.60
CA ILE A 487 2.55 -12.75 11.41
C ILE A 487 3.43 -12.99 12.65
N LEU A 488 4.75 -12.86 12.52
CA LEU A 488 5.71 -12.97 13.65
C LEU A 488 5.43 -11.94 14.76
N TYR A 489 5.04 -10.71 14.43
CA TYR A 489 4.69 -9.68 15.42
C TYR A 489 3.23 -9.75 15.90
N TYR A 490 2.31 -10.30 15.09
CA TYR A 490 0.87 -10.35 15.43
C TYR A 490 0.48 -11.61 16.22
N LEU A 491 0.99 -12.78 15.83
CA LEU A 491 0.68 -14.08 16.44
C LEU A 491 1.91 -14.65 17.16
N THR A 492 2.54 -13.85 18.02
CA THR A 492 3.84 -14.14 18.67
C THR A 492 3.91 -15.49 19.37
N GLU A 493 2.84 -15.93 20.04
CA GLU A 493 2.78 -17.24 20.72
C GLU A 493 2.75 -18.42 19.73
N LEU A 494 2.12 -18.23 18.58
CA LEU A 494 1.96 -19.26 17.55
C LEU A 494 3.14 -19.29 16.57
N PHE A 495 3.82 -18.16 16.40
CA PHE A 495 4.98 -17.96 15.56
C PHE A 495 6.17 -17.44 16.40
N PRO A 496 6.75 -18.27 17.28
CA PRO A 496 7.98 -17.89 17.97
C PRO A 496 9.12 -17.75 16.96
N LYS A 497 10.07 -16.83 17.24
CA LYS A 497 11.24 -16.57 16.40
C LYS A 497 12.33 -17.62 16.60
N GLU A 498 11.97 -18.87 16.29
CA GLU A 498 12.74 -20.11 16.47
C GLU A 498 12.67 -20.99 15.19
N GLU A 499 13.52 -22.00 15.07
CA GLU A 499 13.46 -22.96 13.97
C GLU A 499 12.40 -24.06 14.20
N ASN A 500 12.04 -24.79 13.13
CA ASN A 500 11.12 -25.94 13.16
C ASN A 500 9.66 -25.64 13.60
N VAL A 501 9.22 -24.38 13.56
CA VAL A 501 7.81 -24.00 13.80
C VAL A 501 6.88 -24.68 12.79
N GLY A 502 5.79 -25.26 13.26
CA GLY A 502 4.73 -25.89 12.46
C GLY A 502 3.36 -25.69 13.10
N ILE A 503 2.32 -25.56 12.27
CA ILE A 503 0.99 -25.12 12.69
C ILE A 503 -0.02 -26.26 12.52
N THR A 504 -0.61 -26.75 13.61
CA THR A 504 -1.64 -27.81 13.52
C THR A 504 -2.87 -27.32 12.77
N ARG A 505 -3.71 -28.24 12.29
CA ARG A 505 -4.94 -27.86 11.58
C ARG A 505 -5.90 -27.04 12.43
N GLU A 506 -5.98 -27.32 13.73
CA GLU A 506 -6.77 -26.55 14.69
C GLU A 506 -6.23 -25.12 14.84
N GLN A 507 -4.92 -24.98 15.07
CA GLN A 507 -4.26 -23.67 15.14
C GLN A 507 -4.41 -22.87 13.84
N TYR A 508 -4.34 -23.52 12.68
CA TYR A 508 -4.58 -22.89 11.39
C TYR A 508 -6.00 -22.32 11.27
N LEU A 509 -7.03 -23.10 11.64
CA LEU A 509 -8.42 -22.64 11.57
C LEU A 509 -8.70 -21.48 12.53
N GLN A 510 -8.05 -21.47 13.69
CA GLN A 510 -8.11 -20.36 14.65
C GLN A 510 -7.36 -19.12 14.12
N ALA A 511 -6.14 -19.28 13.61
CA ALA A 511 -5.37 -18.19 13.01
C ALA A 511 -6.09 -17.56 11.80
N VAL A 512 -6.76 -18.35 10.95
CA VAL A 512 -7.62 -17.81 9.87
C VAL A 512 -8.71 -16.88 10.42
N ARG A 513 -9.26 -17.17 11.60
CA ARG A 513 -10.28 -16.32 12.24
C ARG A 513 -9.68 -15.01 12.76
N GLU A 514 -8.50 -15.08 13.38
CA GLU A 514 -7.80 -13.92 13.98
C GLU A 514 -7.21 -12.99 12.91
N LEU A 515 -6.63 -13.54 11.85
CA LEU A 515 -6.08 -12.79 10.71
C LEU A 515 -7.16 -12.19 9.80
N ASN A 516 -8.42 -12.67 9.88
CA ASN A 516 -9.55 -12.21 9.06
C ASN A 516 -10.79 -11.89 9.93
N PRO A 517 -10.69 -10.92 10.87
CA PRO A 517 -11.74 -10.70 11.87
C PRO A 517 -13.00 -10.08 11.25
N TYR A 518 -12.86 -9.28 10.18
CA TYR A 518 -13.93 -8.48 9.57
C TYR A 518 -14.83 -9.23 8.58
N VAL A 519 -14.52 -10.48 8.24
CA VAL A 519 -15.35 -11.27 7.32
C VAL A 519 -16.38 -12.11 8.09
N ASN A 520 -17.46 -12.53 7.42
CA ASN A 520 -18.45 -13.44 8.03
C ASN A 520 -17.99 -14.91 7.93
N ASP A 521 -18.71 -15.83 8.59
CA ASP A 521 -18.29 -17.24 8.65
C ASP A 521 -18.29 -17.93 7.26
N VAL A 522 -19.16 -17.54 6.34
CA VAL A 522 -19.18 -18.09 4.97
C VAL A 522 -17.92 -17.67 4.20
N ALA A 523 -17.52 -16.41 4.35
CA ALA A 523 -16.28 -15.88 3.80
C ALA A 523 -15.03 -16.51 4.46
N ARG A 524 -15.04 -16.76 5.78
CA ARG A 524 -13.98 -17.55 6.45
C ARG A 524 -13.85 -18.95 5.86
N GLN A 525 -14.95 -19.68 5.64
CA GLN A 525 -14.89 -21.00 5.01
C GLN A 525 -14.33 -20.94 3.58
N ALA A 526 -14.61 -19.87 2.84
CA ALA A 526 -14.00 -19.65 1.52
C ALA A 526 -12.48 -19.41 1.58
N ILE A 527 -11.99 -18.67 2.58
CA ILE A 527 -10.54 -18.46 2.81
C ILE A 527 -9.86 -19.78 3.18
N VAL A 528 -10.44 -20.53 4.14
CA VAL A 528 -9.97 -21.88 4.49
C VAL A 528 -9.90 -22.77 3.26
N PHE A 529 -10.90 -22.73 2.38
CA PHE A 529 -10.92 -23.54 1.16
C PHE A 529 -9.82 -23.17 0.14
N GLU A 530 -9.60 -21.88 -0.09
CA GLU A 530 -8.61 -21.41 -1.07
C GLU A 530 -7.16 -21.67 -0.63
N TYR A 531 -6.89 -21.62 0.68
CA TYR A 531 -5.55 -21.69 1.25
C TYR A 531 -5.18 -23.06 1.88
N THR A 532 -6.08 -24.03 1.91
CA THR A 532 -5.76 -25.40 2.35
C THR A 532 -5.11 -26.21 1.23
N ASP A 533 -3.99 -26.90 1.50
CA ASP A 533 -3.55 -27.99 0.63
C ASP A 533 -4.41 -29.23 0.87
N TRP A 534 -5.36 -29.44 -0.03
CA TRP A 534 -6.30 -30.56 0.01
C TRP A 534 -5.69 -31.94 -0.26
N LEU A 535 -4.41 -32.04 -0.62
CA LEU A 535 -3.68 -33.32 -0.67
C LEU A 535 -3.19 -33.78 0.71
N ASN A 536 -2.95 -32.86 1.64
CA ASN A 536 -2.57 -33.18 3.02
C ASN A 536 -2.97 -32.02 3.98
N THR A 537 -4.20 -32.06 4.49
CA THR A 537 -4.79 -30.97 5.30
C THR A 537 -4.13 -30.82 6.67
N GLU A 538 -3.55 -31.90 7.20
CA GLU A 538 -2.96 -31.94 8.54
C GLU A 538 -1.45 -31.60 8.54
N ASP A 539 -0.87 -31.31 7.37
CA ASP A 539 0.55 -30.98 7.24
C ASP A 539 0.89 -29.67 7.96
N PRO A 540 1.71 -29.68 9.03
CA PRO A 540 1.93 -28.50 9.84
C PRO A 540 2.79 -27.45 9.13
N ILE A 541 3.59 -27.84 8.13
CA ILE A 541 4.41 -26.92 7.34
C ILE A 541 3.54 -26.23 6.29
N LYS A 542 2.61 -26.96 5.66
CA LYS A 542 1.71 -26.37 4.66
C LYS A 542 0.68 -25.43 5.29
N ASN A 543 0.11 -25.81 6.44
CA ASN A 543 -0.76 -24.93 7.21
C ASN A 543 -0.03 -23.64 7.63
N ARG A 544 1.23 -23.72 8.06
CA ARG A 544 2.07 -22.53 8.35
C ARG A 544 2.25 -21.65 7.11
N ASN A 545 2.70 -22.24 5.99
CA ASN A 545 2.92 -21.53 4.73
C ASN A 545 1.62 -20.92 4.16
N ALA A 546 0.47 -21.53 4.43
CA ALA A 546 -0.83 -21.00 4.02
C ALA A 546 -1.19 -19.69 4.71
N LEU A 547 -0.84 -19.52 6.00
CA LEU A 547 -1.06 -18.28 6.75
C LEU A 547 -0.23 -17.12 6.20
N ASP A 548 1.05 -17.34 5.89
CA ASP A 548 1.85 -16.37 5.15
C ASP A 548 1.20 -15.99 3.82
N LYS A 549 0.80 -16.98 3.01
CA LYS A 549 0.27 -16.70 1.68
C LYS A 549 -1.06 -15.96 1.71
N MET A 550 -1.96 -16.19 2.68
CA MET A 550 -3.20 -15.40 2.76
C MET A 550 -2.94 -13.94 3.15
N VAL A 551 -2.02 -13.69 4.09
CA VAL A 551 -1.64 -12.32 4.50
C VAL A 551 -0.88 -11.63 3.36
N GLY A 552 0.14 -12.27 2.81
CA GLY A 552 0.97 -11.75 1.72
C GLY A 552 0.19 -11.49 0.42
N ASP A 553 -0.81 -12.32 0.09
CA ASP A 553 -1.69 -12.08 -1.05
C ASP A 553 -2.61 -10.88 -0.81
N TYR A 554 -3.34 -10.87 0.31
CA TYR A 554 -4.37 -9.86 0.57
C TYR A 554 -3.78 -8.47 0.81
N HIS A 555 -2.71 -8.36 1.60
CA HIS A 555 -2.13 -7.07 1.98
C HIS A 555 -1.11 -6.52 0.97
N PHE A 556 -0.45 -7.36 0.16
CA PHE A 556 0.66 -6.93 -0.70
C PHE A 556 0.52 -7.39 -2.16
N THR A 557 0.76 -8.67 -2.45
CA THR A 557 0.96 -9.19 -3.82
C THR A 557 -0.22 -8.88 -4.74
N CYS A 558 -1.46 -9.01 -4.24
CA CYS A 558 -2.62 -8.74 -5.08
C CYS A 558 -2.87 -7.24 -5.29
N GLY A 559 -2.56 -6.38 -4.31
CA GLY A 559 -2.58 -4.92 -4.49
C GLY A 559 -1.63 -4.47 -5.59
N VAL A 560 -0.37 -4.94 -5.53
CA VAL A 560 0.67 -4.74 -6.56
C VAL A 560 0.17 -5.22 -7.93
N ASN A 561 -0.37 -6.43 -8.03
CA ASN A 561 -0.92 -6.97 -9.27
C ASN A 561 -2.10 -6.16 -9.84
N GLU A 562 -3.01 -5.65 -8.99
CA GLU A 562 -4.12 -4.80 -9.43
C GLU A 562 -3.59 -3.51 -10.05
N PHE A 563 -2.65 -2.84 -9.39
CA PHE A 563 -2.07 -1.59 -9.87
C PHE A 563 -1.29 -1.79 -11.17
N ALA A 564 -0.43 -2.81 -11.24
CA ALA A 564 0.32 -3.20 -12.45
C ALA A 564 -0.60 -3.46 -13.64
N HIS A 565 -1.65 -4.26 -13.43
CA HIS A 565 -2.60 -4.62 -14.48
C HIS A 565 -3.36 -3.40 -15.00
N ARG A 566 -3.86 -2.52 -14.10
CA ARG A 566 -4.57 -1.28 -14.49
C ARG A 566 -3.68 -0.29 -15.20
N TYR A 567 -2.40 -0.19 -14.83
CA TYR A 567 -1.44 0.65 -15.56
C TYR A 567 -1.21 0.13 -16.99
N ALA A 568 -1.00 -1.18 -17.14
CA ALA A 568 -0.77 -1.83 -18.44
C ALA A 568 -2.00 -1.76 -19.36
N GLU A 569 -3.23 -1.82 -18.83
CA GLU A 569 -4.48 -1.62 -19.60
C GLU A 569 -4.55 -0.25 -20.30
N THR A 570 -3.78 0.74 -19.86
CA THR A 570 -3.74 2.10 -20.45
C THR A 570 -2.54 2.34 -21.37
N GLY A 571 -1.81 1.29 -21.77
CA GLY A 571 -0.72 1.36 -22.74
C GLY A 571 0.63 1.87 -22.20
N ASN A 572 0.77 2.05 -20.88
CA ASN A 572 2.06 2.33 -20.25
C ASN A 572 2.94 1.07 -20.22
N ASN A 573 4.26 1.23 -20.30
CA ASN A 573 5.17 0.10 -20.06
C ASN A 573 5.22 -0.19 -18.56
N VAL A 574 4.90 -1.43 -18.21
CA VAL A 574 4.99 -1.94 -16.84
C VAL A 574 6.05 -3.04 -16.84
N TYR A 575 6.92 -3.07 -15.83
CA TYR A 575 7.88 -4.17 -15.62
C TYR A 575 7.61 -4.77 -14.25
N THR A 576 7.24 -6.05 -14.19
CA THR A 576 7.01 -6.70 -12.89
C THR A 576 8.07 -7.73 -12.52
N TYR A 577 8.39 -7.85 -11.23
CA TYR A 577 9.23 -8.90 -10.68
C TYR A 577 8.51 -9.76 -9.64
N TYR A 578 9.04 -10.96 -9.43
CA TYR A 578 8.80 -11.76 -8.24
C TYR A 578 10.16 -12.12 -7.63
N TYR A 579 10.46 -11.59 -6.46
CA TYR A 579 11.75 -11.75 -5.80
C TYR A 579 11.75 -13.02 -4.94
N LYS A 580 12.76 -13.86 -5.13
CA LYS A 580 12.80 -15.25 -4.63
C LYS A 580 14.15 -15.64 -4.05
N HIS A 581 14.98 -14.67 -3.66
CA HIS A 581 16.30 -14.94 -3.10
C HIS A 581 16.31 -14.68 -1.59
N ARG A 582 16.55 -15.74 -0.82
CA ARG A 582 16.86 -15.64 0.60
C ARG A 582 18.37 -15.51 0.77
N SER A 583 18.83 -14.46 1.44
CA SER A 583 20.25 -14.26 1.74
C SER A 583 20.82 -15.41 2.57
N LYS A 584 22.04 -15.87 2.26
CA LYS A 584 22.71 -16.94 3.04
C LYS A 584 22.96 -16.58 4.51
N ASN A 585 23.09 -15.28 4.78
CA ASN A 585 23.29 -14.69 6.11
C ASN A 585 21.99 -14.12 6.74
N ASN A 586 20.81 -14.40 6.16
CA ASN A 586 19.53 -13.90 6.69
C ASN A 586 19.33 -14.40 8.15
N PRO A 587 19.16 -13.49 9.14
CA PRO A 587 19.18 -13.83 10.56
C PRO A 587 17.85 -14.41 11.09
N TRP A 588 16.77 -14.31 10.31
CA TRP A 588 15.46 -14.85 10.67
C TRP A 588 15.43 -16.38 10.53
N PRO A 589 14.51 -17.10 11.20
CA PRO A 589 14.40 -18.55 11.04
C PRO A 589 14.24 -19.00 9.58
N SER A 590 14.83 -20.12 9.19
CA SER A 590 14.90 -20.63 7.81
C SER A 590 13.55 -20.74 7.11
N TRP A 591 12.49 -21.03 7.88
CA TRP A 591 11.13 -21.18 7.37
C TRP A 591 10.46 -19.87 6.93
N THR A 592 11.00 -18.71 7.32
CA THR A 592 10.50 -17.38 6.92
C THR A 592 10.67 -17.10 5.42
N GLY A 593 11.44 -17.92 4.70
CA GLY A 593 11.56 -17.81 3.24
C GLY A 593 12.23 -16.51 2.82
N VAL A 594 11.57 -15.76 1.93
CA VAL A 594 11.99 -14.43 1.47
C VAL A 594 10.94 -13.40 1.88
N MET A 595 11.20 -12.71 2.98
CA MET A 595 10.22 -11.85 3.63
C MET A 595 10.05 -10.50 2.92
N HIS A 596 9.07 -9.72 3.39
CA HIS A 596 8.93 -8.30 3.08
C HIS A 596 10.28 -7.57 3.22
N ALA A 597 10.60 -6.67 2.28
CA ALA A 597 11.85 -5.90 2.20
C ALA A 597 13.20 -6.66 2.02
N ASP A 598 13.24 -8.00 1.92
CA ASP A 598 14.49 -8.78 1.73
C ASP A 598 15.29 -8.42 0.44
N GLU A 599 14.70 -7.70 -0.51
CA GLU A 599 15.34 -7.26 -1.75
C GLU A 599 16.11 -5.93 -1.61
N ILE A 600 15.80 -5.12 -0.59
CA ILE A 600 16.40 -3.78 -0.40
C ILE A 600 17.92 -3.86 -0.33
N ASN A 601 18.47 -4.79 0.47
CA ASN A 601 19.92 -4.99 0.61
C ASN A 601 20.62 -5.17 -0.75
N TYR A 602 19.97 -5.83 -1.71
CA TYR A 602 20.49 -6.10 -3.05
C TYR A 602 20.32 -4.92 -4.00
N VAL A 603 19.25 -4.12 -3.84
CA VAL A 603 19.00 -2.88 -4.60
C VAL A 603 19.96 -1.76 -4.20
N PHE A 604 20.36 -1.67 -2.93
CA PHE A 604 21.31 -0.66 -2.44
C PHE A 604 22.78 -1.08 -2.58
N GLY A 605 23.05 -2.37 -2.79
CA GLY A 605 24.40 -2.87 -3.06
C GLY A 605 25.14 -3.43 -1.84
N GLU A 606 24.46 -3.67 -0.72
CA GLU A 606 25.10 -4.18 0.51
C GLU A 606 25.96 -5.45 0.28
N PRO A 607 25.59 -6.41 -0.59
CA PRO A 607 26.45 -7.55 -0.92
C PRO A 607 27.85 -7.20 -1.47
N LEU A 608 28.05 -6.01 -2.03
CA LEU A 608 29.37 -5.55 -2.49
C LEU A 608 30.26 -5.03 -1.34
N ASN A 609 29.74 -4.93 -0.11
CA ASN A 609 30.53 -4.62 1.07
C ASN A 609 31.26 -5.89 1.57
N PRO A 610 32.60 -5.96 1.48
CA PRO A 610 33.35 -7.16 1.89
C PRO A 610 33.23 -7.47 3.39
N GLY A 611 32.83 -6.51 4.23
CA GLY A 611 32.60 -6.71 5.66
C GLY A 611 31.28 -7.41 6.02
N LYS A 612 30.38 -7.64 5.06
CA LYS A 612 29.03 -8.21 5.30
C LYS A 612 28.90 -9.71 4.97
N ASN A 613 29.98 -10.35 4.49
CA ASN A 613 30.09 -11.80 4.25
C ASN A 613 29.00 -12.44 3.33
N TYR A 614 28.47 -11.68 2.37
CA TYR A 614 27.65 -12.23 1.29
C TYR A 614 28.49 -13.11 0.35
N SER A 615 27.88 -14.12 -0.29
CA SER A 615 28.62 -15.01 -1.18
C SER A 615 28.84 -14.40 -2.57
N PRO A 616 29.85 -14.86 -3.35
CA PRO A 616 30.17 -14.28 -4.66
C PRO A 616 28.97 -14.22 -5.63
N GLU A 617 28.08 -15.21 -5.57
CA GLU A 617 26.88 -15.26 -6.42
C GLU A 617 25.82 -14.23 -5.99
N GLU A 618 25.77 -13.86 -4.71
CA GLU A 618 24.94 -12.80 -4.16
C GLU A 618 25.46 -11.41 -4.54
N VAL A 619 26.79 -11.24 -4.60
CA VAL A 619 27.44 -10.03 -5.13
C VAL A 619 27.06 -9.78 -6.59
N GLU A 620 27.17 -10.80 -7.45
CA GLU A 620 26.78 -10.71 -8.86
C GLU A 620 25.26 -10.54 -9.05
N PHE A 621 24.44 -11.10 -8.14
CA PHE A 621 23.01 -10.87 -8.14
C PHE A 621 22.66 -9.43 -7.77
N SER A 622 23.30 -8.84 -6.76
CA SER A 622 23.11 -7.42 -6.39
C SER A 622 23.54 -6.48 -7.52
N LYS A 623 24.71 -6.68 -8.15
CA LYS A 623 25.12 -5.92 -9.34
C LYS A 623 24.06 -5.92 -10.44
N ARG A 624 23.45 -7.08 -10.70
CA ARG A 624 22.35 -7.24 -11.66
C ARG A 624 21.07 -6.49 -11.25
N LEU A 625 20.71 -6.49 -9.96
CA LEU A 625 19.55 -5.74 -9.44
C LEU A 625 19.78 -4.22 -9.51
N MET A 626 20.90 -3.72 -9.00
CA MET A 626 21.30 -2.31 -9.12
C MET A 626 21.25 -1.84 -10.58
N ARG A 627 21.81 -2.64 -11.50
CA ARG A 627 21.78 -2.36 -12.94
C ARG A 627 20.36 -2.25 -13.49
N TYR A 628 19.43 -3.16 -13.13
CA TYR A 628 18.05 -3.08 -13.59
C TYR A 628 17.33 -1.83 -13.08
N TRP A 629 17.46 -1.51 -11.79
CA TRP A 629 16.84 -0.32 -11.18
C TRP A 629 17.41 0.97 -11.81
N ALA A 630 18.73 1.05 -11.97
CA ALA A 630 19.38 2.21 -12.55
C ALA A 630 19.14 2.35 -14.06
N ASN A 631 19.10 1.25 -14.84
CA ASN A 631 18.73 1.28 -16.25
C ASN A 631 17.29 1.74 -16.45
N PHE A 632 16.37 1.25 -15.61
CA PHE A 632 15.01 1.74 -15.58
C PHE A 632 14.98 3.24 -15.27
N ALA A 633 15.63 3.71 -14.20
CA ALA A 633 15.67 5.12 -13.87
C ALA A 633 16.33 6.02 -14.93
N LYS A 634 17.25 5.48 -15.75
CA LYS A 634 17.92 6.20 -16.85
C LYS A 634 17.11 6.22 -18.15
N THR A 635 16.33 5.18 -18.46
CA THR A 635 15.77 4.94 -19.80
C THR A 635 14.28 4.59 -19.84
N GLY A 636 13.68 4.24 -18.70
CA GLY A 636 12.35 3.64 -18.61
C GLY A 636 12.28 2.14 -18.88
N ASN A 637 13.40 1.46 -19.11
CA ASN A 637 13.46 0.02 -19.38
C ASN A 637 14.61 -0.61 -18.58
N PRO A 638 14.37 -1.58 -17.68
CA PRO A 638 15.44 -2.16 -16.86
C PRO A 638 16.49 -2.90 -17.70
N SER A 639 16.12 -3.41 -18.88
CA SER A 639 17.04 -4.11 -19.77
C SER A 639 17.86 -3.21 -20.69
N LEU A 640 17.57 -1.91 -20.80
CA LEU A 640 18.26 -1.02 -21.72
C LEU A 640 19.38 -0.25 -21.00
N ASN A 641 20.63 -0.53 -21.35
CA ASN A 641 21.77 0.22 -20.84
C ASN A 641 21.87 1.59 -21.52
N SER A 642 22.52 2.55 -20.85
CA SER A 642 22.66 3.93 -21.34
C SER A 642 23.45 4.10 -22.64
N ASN A 643 24.20 3.07 -23.06
CA ASN A 643 24.91 3.03 -24.34
C ASN A 643 24.06 2.41 -25.48
N GLY A 644 22.83 1.98 -25.19
CA GLY A 644 21.93 1.31 -26.14
C GLY A 644 21.98 -0.22 -26.12
N ASP A 645 22.93 -0.84 -25.41
CA ASP A 645 23.03 -2.29 -25.32
C ASP A 645 21.94 -2.89 -24.41
N MET A 646 21.50 -4.10 -24.73
CA MET A 646 20.57 -4.84 -23.87
C MET A 646 21.30 -5.67 -22.80
N THR A 647 20.71 -5.79 -21.60
CA THR A 647 21.18 -6.71 -20.57
C THR A 647 21.09 -8.16 -21.03
N LYS A 648 22.04 -9.01 -20.60
CA LYS A 648 22.13 -10.44 -20.98
C LYS A 648 20.82 -11.22 -20.80
N VAL A 649 20.07 -10.90 -19.76
CA VAL A 649 18.70 -11.37 -19.54
C VAL A 649 17.77 -10.24 -19.94
N HIS A 650 16.82 -10.52 -20.82
CA HIS A 650 15.75 -9.59 -21.14
C HIS A 650 14.63 -9.66 -20.09
N TRP A 651 14.26 -8.51 -19.53
CA TRP A 651 13.09 -8.35 -18.69
C TRP A 651 11.91 -7.92 -19.58
N PRO A 652 10.89 -8.78 -19.78
CA PRO A 652 9.76 -8.45 -20.65
C PRO A 652 8.85 -7.39 -20.02
N VAL A 653 8.16 -6.64 -20.88
CA VAL A 653 7.06 -5.76 -20.46
C VAL A 653 5.89 -6.61 -19.98
N HIS A 654 5.35 -6.30 -18.81
CA HIS A 654 4.10 -6.82 -18.28
C HIS A 654 2.94 -6.24 -19.08
N THR A 655 2.37 -7.05 -19.97
CA THR A 655 1.21 -6.69 -20.78
C THR A 655 -0.10 -6.93 -20.02
N SER A 656 -1.17 -6.23 -20.39
CA SER A 656 -2.49 -6.39 -19.76
C SER A 656 -3.05 -7.82 -19.88
N PHE A 657 -2.68 -8.54 -20.95
CA PHE A 657 -3.10 -9.92 -21.24
C PHE A 657 -2.10 -10.97 -20.75
N GLY A 658 -0.82 -10.83 -21.10
CA GLY A 658 0.23 -11.81 -20.80
C GLY A 658 0.71 -11.74 -19.35
N ARG A 659 0.63 -10.56 -18.71
CA ARG A 659 0.96 -10.33 -17.29
C ARG A 659 2.31 -10.92 -16.89
N GLU A 660 3.30 -10.70 -17.75
CA GLU A 660 4.67 -11.14 -17.63
C GLU A 660 5.32 -10.63 -16.33
N TYR A 661 6.11 -11.46 -15.66
CA TYR A 661 6.98 -11.04 -14.56
C TYR A 661 8.34 -11.75 -14.63
N LEU A 662 9.42 -11.07 -14.20
CA LEU A 662 10.75 -11.68 -14.08
C LEU A 662 10.96 -12.26 -12.69
N SER A 663 11.32 -13.54 -12.59
CA SER A 663 11.76 -14.13 -11.33
C SER A 663 13.18 -13.64 -11.00
N LEU A 664 13.34 -12.93 -9.87
CA LEU A 664 14.64 -12.45 -9.41
C LEU A 664 15.20 -13.38 -8.34
N ALA A 665 16.22 -14.17 -8.71
CA ALA A 665 17.08 -14.86 -7.75
C ALA A 665 18.50 -15.04 -8.30
N VAL A 666 19.45 -15.40 -7.44
CA VAL A 666 20.83 -15.74 -7.85
C VAL A 666 20.84 -16.70 -9.05
N ASN A 667 20.18 -17.84 -8.91
CA ASN A 667 20.13 -18.91 -9.92
C ASN A 667 18.87 -18.89 -10.82
N SER A 668 18.07 -17.80 -10.82
CA SER A 668 16.88 -17.71 -11.66
C SER A 668 16.72 -16.36 -12.33
N SER A 669 16.26 -16.42 -13.58
CA SER A 669 15.82 -15.27 -14.38
C SER A 669 14.63 -15.70 -15.26
N ALA A 670 13.82 -16.63 -14.77
CA ALA A 670 12.71 -17.18 -15.50
C ALA A 670 11.57 -16.16 -15.61
N VAL A 671 11.05 -15.98 -16.82
CA VAL A 671 9.81 -15.24 -17.06
C VAL A 671 8.64 -16.13 -16.64
N GLY A 672 7.79 -15.60 -15.77
CA GLY A 672 6.48 -16.17 -15.44
C GLY A 672 5.35 -15.29 -15.95
N HIS A 673 4.12 -15.77 -15.81
CA HIS A 673 2.90 -15.08 -16.23
C HIS A 673 1.86 -15.13 -15.12
N GLY A 674 1.15 -14.02 -14.89
CA GLY A 674 0.00 -13.97 -13.98
C GLY A 674 0.35 -14.37 -12.54
N LEU A 675 1.33 -13.68 -11.93
CA LEU A 675 1.79 -13.92 -10.57
C LEU A 675 0.61 -14.11 -9.59
N ARG A 676 0.44 -15.34 -9.07
CA ARG A 676 -0.61 -15.70 -8.09
C ARG A 676 -2.04 -15.29 -8.52
N VAL A 677 -2.31 -15.27 -9.83
CA VAL A 677 -3.57 -14.74 -10.41
C VAL A 677 -4.84 -15.41 -9.88
N LYS A 678 -4.78 -16.71 -9.52
CA LYS A 678 -5.92 -17.43 -8.90
C LYS A 678 -6.29 -16.83 -7.55
N GLN A 679 -5.31 -16.67 -6.67
CA GLN A 679 -5.49 -16.09 -5.34
C GLN A 679 -5.90 -14.62 -5.41
N CYS A 680 -5.35 -13.85 -6.34
CA CYS A 680 -5.77 -12.46 -6.53
C CYS A 680 -7.18 -12.33 -7.11
N ALA A 681 -7.61 -13.24 -8.00
CA ALA A 681 -9.00 -13.32 -8.41
C ALA A 681 -9.94 -13.71 -7.25
N PHE A 682 -9.49 -14.57 -6.33
CA PHE A 682 -10.21 -14.88 -5.09
C PHE A 682 -10.44 -13.61 -4.25
N TRP A 683 -9.38 -12.88 -3.88
CA TRP A 683 -9.50 -11.69 -3.03
C TRP A 683 -10.20 -10.50 -3.70
N GLN A 684 -10.02 -10.30 -5.01
CA GLN A 684 -10.49 -9.09 -5.70
C GLN A 684 -11.82 -9.23 -6.43
N LYS A 685 -12.30 -10.47 -6.65
CA LYS A 685 -13.55 -10.75 -7.37
C LYS A 685 -14.48 -11.63 -6.56
N TYR A 686 -14.02 -12.83 -6.17
CA TYR A 686 -14.89 -13.82 -5.54
C TYR A 686 -15.31 -13.44 -4.12
N LEU A 687 -14.35 -13.18 -3.23
CA LEU A 687 -14.62 -12.91 -1.81
C LEU A 687 -15.48 -11.64 -1.60
N PRO A 688 -15.26 -10.52 -2.32
CA PRO A 688 -16.13 -9.34 -2.21
C PRO A 688 -17.58 -9.62 -2.65
N GLN A 689 -17.77 -10.38 -3.75
CA GLN A 689 -19.11 -10.77 -4.21
C GLN A 689 -19.79 -11.72 -3.22
N LEU A 690 -19.04 -12.68 -2.66
CA LEU A 690 -19.55 -13.58 -1.62
C LEU A 690 -19.99 -12.80 -0.38
N MET A 691 -19.16 -11.85 0.09
CA MET A 691 -19.51 -10.96 1.20
C MET A 691 -20.76 -10.14 0.91
N MET A 692 -20.90 -9.55 -0.28
CA MET A 692 -22.12 -8.83 -0.68
C MET A 692 -23.36 -9.73 -0.68
N ALA A 693 -23.26 -10.96 -1.15
CA ALA A 693 -24.38 -11.91 -1.22
C ALA A 693 -24.76 -12.53 0.13
N THR A 694 -23.84 -12.54 1.10
CA THR A 694 -24.03 -13.15 2.44
C THR A 694 -24.20 -12.13 3.57
N SER A 695 -23.99 -10.85 3.28
CA SER A 695 -24.36 -9.75 4.17
C SER A 695 -25.87 -9.72 4.36
N LYS A 696 -26.35 -9.77 5.60
CA LYS A 696 -27.78 -9.54 5.88
C LYS A 696 -28.13 -8.11 5.44
N PRO A 697 -29.21 -7.89 4.67
CA PRO A 697 -29.68 -6.53 4.43
C PRO A 697 -30.04 -5.89 5.77
N GLU A 698 -29.67 -4.62 5.97
CA GLU A 698 -30.22 -3.85 7.10
C GLU A 698 -31.75 -3.88 6.98
N PRO A 699 -32.49 -4.12 8.08
CA PRO A 699 -33.93 -3.88 8.06
C PRO A 699 -34.16 -2.39 7.70
N PRO A 700 -35.11 -2.08 6.80
CA PRO A 700 -35.26 -0.73 6.31
C PRO A 700 -35.48 0.25 7.46
N LYS A 701 -34.61 1.26 7.53
CA LYS A 701 -34.67 2.40 8.47
C LYS A 701 -35.85 3.32 8.14
N ASN A 702 -37.08 2.79 8.23
CA ASN A 702 -38.38 3.49 8.34
C ASN A 702 -39.59 2.51 8.34
N CYS A 703 -39.52 1.37 9.03
CA CYS A 703 -40.74 0.66 9.43
C CYS A 703 -41.34 1.27 10.71
N THR A 704 -42.00 2.43 10.58
CA THR A 704 -42.91 2.92 11.63
C THR A 704 -44.06 1.93 11.79
N ASN A 705 -44.25 1.41 13.01
CA ASN A 705 -45.36 0.53 13.37
C ASN A 705 -46.72 1.25 13.24
N SER A 706 -47.26 1.27 12.02
CA SER A 706 -48.62 1.70 11.69
C SER A 706 -49.50 0.51 11.29
N ALA A 707 -49.39 -0.57 12.07
CA ALA A 707 -50.29 -1.72 12.01
C ALA A 707 -51.04 -1.83 13.34
N LEU A 708 -52.02 -0.94 13.53
CA LEU A 708 -53.06 -1.08 14.56
C LEU A 708 -53.93 -2.30 14.23
N ILE A 709 -53.46 -3.49 14.58
CA ILE A 709 -54.28 -4.71 14.51
C ILE A 709 -55.21 -4.71 15.71
N SER A 710 -56.42 -4.19 15.49
CA SER A 710 -57.54 -4.31 16.43
C SER A 710 -57.81 -5.79 16.73
N ARG A 711 -57.64 -6.20 17.98
CA ARG A 711 -58.11 -7.52 18.46
C ARG A 711 -59.63 -7.46 18.67
N PRO A 712 -60.46 -8.26 17.96
CA PRO A 712 -61.84 -8.47 18.37
C PRO A 712 -61.89 -9.50 19.50
N SER A 713 -62.43 -9.09 20.65
CA SER A 713 -62.69 -9.97 21.78
C SER A 713 -63.85 -10.92 21.50
N TYR A 714 -63.62 -12.24 21.54
CA TYR A 714 -64.68 -13.25 21.41
C TYR A 714 -65.13 -13.78 22.79
N ILE A 715 -66.08 -13.09 23.43
CA ILE A 715 -66.91 -13.62 24.52
C ILE A 715 -68.34 -13.08 24.37
N ALA A 716 -69.33 -13.97 24.51
CA ALA A 716 -70.78 -13.78 24.26
C ALA A 716 -71.13 -13.54 22.77
N VAL A 717 -72.19 -14.13 22.19
CA VAL A 717 -73.47 -14.57 22.77
C VAL A 717 -73.84 -15.99 22.30
N CYS A 718 -74.38 -16.81 23.22
CA CYS A 718 -75.03 -18.10 22.90
C CYS A 718 -76.52 -17.92 22.57
N LEU A 719 -77.13 -18.98 21.99
CA LEU A 719 -78.58 -19.22 21.76
C LEU A 719 -79.13 -18.86 20.37
N GLY A 720 -79.17 -19.89 19.52
CA GLY A 720 -80.02 -20.01 18.32
C GLY A 720 -80.33 -21.50 18.13
N MET A 721 -81.61 -21.88 18.14
CA MET A 721 -82.02 -23.26 18.48
C MET A 721 -81.80 -24.33 17.39
N PHE A 722 -81.68 -25.57 17.86
CA PHE A 722 -81.90 -26.81 17.10
C PHE A 722 -83.24 -26.80 16.34
N SER A 723 -83.24 -27.27 15.09
CA SER A 723 -84.44 -27.86 14.46
C SER A 723 -84.08 -28.90 13.38
N VAL A 724 -84.10 -30.16 13.79
CA VAL A 724 -84.63 -31.37 13.10
C VAL A 724 -84.78 -31.31 11.56
N ALA A 725 -84.08 -32.22 10.85
CA ALA A 725 -84.71 -33.18 9.92
C ALA A 725 -83.71 -34.23 9.39
N THR A 726 -83.93 -35.51 9.71
CA THR A 726 -83.43 -36.66 8.93
C THR A 726 -84.42 -36.99 7.80
N VAL A 727 -83.98 -37.76 6.79
CA VAL A 727 -84.70 -38.84 6.05
C VAL A 727 -84.42 -38.88 4.53
N ARG A 728 -83.92 -40.06 4.06
CA ARG A 728 -83.93 -40.62 2.68
C ARG A 728 -83.20 -39.87 1.54
N ALA A 729 -82.78 -40.52 0.44
CA ALA A 729 -82.37 -41.92 0.20
C ALA A 729 -81.74 -42.05 -1.21
N ALA A 730 -80.87 -43.05 -1.38
CA ALA A 730 -80.52 -43.80 -2.60
C ALA A 730 -80.75 -43.21 -4.01
N SER A 731 -79.70 -43.28 -4.85
CA SER A 731 -79.64 -44.28 -5.93
C SER A 731 -78.26 -44.39 -6.61
N PHE A 732 -77.83 -45.65 -6.85
CA PHE A 732 -77.07 -46.21 -7.99
C PHE A 732 -75.92 -45.40 -8.67
N LYS A 733 -74.86 -45.99 -9.23
CA LYS A 733 -74.13 -47.28 -9.19
C LYS A 733 -73.24 -47.26 -10.46
N LEU A 734 -71.98 -47.71 -10.34
CA LEU A 734 -71.16 -48.33 -11.41
C LEU A 734 -70.97 -47.60 -12.76
N LYS A 735 -69.73 -47.16 -13.00
CA LYS A 735 -68.80 -47.99 -13.79
C LYS A 735 -67.37 -47.82 -13.31
#